data_AF-A0A1S3CQY9-F1
#
_entry.id   AF-A0A1S3CQY9-F1
#
_cell.length_a   1.000
_cell.length_b   1.000
_cell.length_c   1.000
_cell.angle_alpha   90.00
_cell.angle_beta   90.00
_cell.angle_gamma   90.00
#
_symmetry.space_group_name_H-M   'P 1'
#
loop_
_entity.id
_entity.type
_entity.pdbx_description
1 polymer ?
#
loop_
_entity_poly.entity_id
_entity_poly.type
_entity_poly.pdbx_seq_one_letter_code
_entity_poly.pdbx_strand_id
1 'polypeptide(L)'
;MQSKDSKSPELPVPSPNFHAPNNFPPPTHRPTPSPNIPVNNRPSQSIILSPVPQPQRVSVVSPPYHFQAPSKRIHSPDDIRQFHDSESGRNFLGFIVALSESTRGRKISDPCYQSDTVNSIVSILDTLIQWIDDIPPARMASRYGNLSYRIWHAQMVENSDSLMLRFLPEDLHSATVEIVPYFTDSFGNSSRIDYGTGHETNFAAWLYCLAKLGTIKEEDYPAVVVRVFVKYLDLMRKLQLVYCLEPAGSHGVWGLDDYHFLSYIFGSSQLIDHKYLKPKSIHSQDILDNFSNEYLYFSCISFIKKVKKGPFSEHSPLLDDISGVPNWNKVNSGLLKMYKVEVLEKVPIMQHFLFGWLIKCGLEMAEENDFRHWDELIPDALGLIFSKLSLQEKLTVIPRVCKSWAKAVLGPYCWQEIDIEEWSSRRQLDNVDRMLQMLINRSGGSLRKLCVTGLHNSSIFFSIADHAGSLQTLRLPRSNISDAVAEQIAGRLCAVTFLDLSYCDKISACGLESIGKNCKALVGMCRNLHPLHTAGISSPDDEAYTIASTMPKLKHLEMAYHPLSTKSLLTILSSCPDLEFLDLRGCGDVRLEDKFLAEKFPKLRVLGPPVRDVYERNEWDEGSDYSYISEDLAWDFSADYFDDAGSFDDQWDDEGRLEGLELRFYEGIDEDNEAFGWPPSP
;
A
#
# COMPACT_ATOMS: atom_id res chain seq x y z
N MET A 1 -48.41 53.66 -66.04
CA MET A 1 -47.92 52.78 -67.12
C MET A 1 -46.69 52.04 -66.61
N GLN A 2 -46.78 50.70 -66.58
CA GLN A 2 -45.76 49.60 -66.70
C GLN A 2 -44.34 49.78 -66.12
N SER A 3 -43.66 48.75 -65.57
CA SER A 3 -43.60 47.33 -66.01
C SER A 3 -43.32 46.32 -64.86
N LYS A 4 -43.50 45.02 -65.19
CA LYS A 4 -43.66 43.81 -64.35
C LYS A 4 -42.59 42.72 -64.62
N ASP A 5 -42.39 41.87 -63.61
CA ASP A 5 -42.19 40.39 -63.55
C ASP A 5 -41.32 39.59 -64.54
N SER A 6 -40.54 38.63 -64.00
CA SER A 6 -40.57 37.21 -64.41
C SER A 6 -39.87 36.24 -63.42
N LYS A 7 -40.35 34.99 -63.39
CA LYS A 7 -40.06 33.86 -62.48
C LYS A 7 -39.65 32.59 -63.27
N SER A 8 -39.10 31.60 -62.54
CA SER A 8 -39.12 30.10 -62.69
C SER A 8 -38.19 29.41 -63.73
N PRO A 9 -37.82 28.08 -63.62
CA PRO A 9 -38.57 26.93 -63.04
C PRO A 9 -37.79 25.77 -62.31
N GLU A 10 -38.52 24.69 -61.97
CA GLU A 10 -38.28 23.48 -61.13
C GLU A 10 -38.23 22.16 -61.97
N LEU A 11 -37.37 21.14 -61.74
CA LEU A 11 -37.55 19.74 -61.16
C LEU A 11 -36.68 18.72 -61.99
N PRO A 12 -36.44 17.40 -61.66
CA PRO A 12 -36.97 16.47 -60.63
C PRO A 12 -35.94 15.50 -59.92
N VAL A 13 -36.45 14.58 -59.08
CA VAL A 13 -35.77 13.54 -58.23
C VAL A 13 -35.56 12.18 -58.95
N PRO A 14 -34.57 11.35 -58.55
CA PRO A 14 -34.77 9.89 -58.55
C PRO A 14 -34.25 9.12 -57.29
N SER A 15 -34.91 8.00 -57.00
CA SER A 15 -34.59 6.99 -55.96
C SER A 15 -33.39 6.09 -56.32
N PRO A 16 -32.83 5.33 -55.36
CA PRO A 16 -32.57 3.92 -55.67
C PRO A 16 -32.77 2.90 -54.52
N ASN A 17 -33.25 1.72 -54.89
CA ASN A 17 -33.07 0.43 -54.20
C ASN A 17 -31.95 -0.33 -54.94
N PHE A 18 -30.91 -0.83 -54.25
CA PHE A 18 -30.18 -2.06 -54.63
C PHE A 18 -29.38 -2.59 -53.43
N HIS A 19 -29.57 -3.88 -53.13
CA HIS A 19 -28.90 -4.67 -52.09
C HIS A 19 -27.49 -5.13 -52.51
N ALA A 20 -26.55 -5.14 -51.55
CA ALA A 20 -25.37 -6.03 -51.47
C ALA A 20 -24.82 -6.03 -50.01
N PRO A 21 -24.07 -7.05 -49.55
CA PRO A 21 -24.43 -7.83 -48.37
C PRO A 21 -23.72 -7.44 -47.05
N ASN A 22 -24.43 -7.70 -45.94
CA ASN A 22 -23.88 -7.80 -44.59
C ASN A 22 -22.76 -8.83 -44.52
N ASN A 23 -21.59 -8.43 -44.02
CA ASN A 23 -20.73 -9.31 -43.22
C ASN A 23 -19.62 -8.51 -42.50
N PHE A 24 -19.98 -7.73 -41.48
CA PHE A 24 -19.09 -7.41 -40.35
C PHE A 24 -19.97 -7.12 -39.12
N PRO A 25 -19.76 -7.79 -37.97
CA PRO A 25 -20.52 -7.49 -36.76
C PRO A 25 -20.12 -6.10 -36.22
N PRO A 26 -21.06 -5.31 -35.66
CA PRO A 26 -20.73 -4.04 -35.02
C PRO A 26 -19.86 -4.28 -33.78
N PRO A 27 -18.88 -3.41 -33.48
CA PRO A 27 -18.08 -3.53 -32.26
C PRO A 27 -18.99 -3.37 -31.05
N THR A 28 -19.25 -4.47 -30.33
CA THR A 28 -19.92 -4.48 -29.05
C THR A 28 -18.97 -3.97 -27.96
N HIS A 29 -18.73 -2.66 -27.92
CA HIS A 29 -18.28 -2.02 -26.69
C HIS A 29 -19.52 -1.61 -25.89
N ARG A 30 -20.03 -2.54 -25.08
CA ARG A 30 -20.80 -2.17 -23.89
C ARG A 30 -19.81 -1.52 -22.93
N PRO A 31 -20.02 -0.28 -22.46
CA PRO A 31 -19.34 0.19 -21.27
C PRO A 31 -19.81 -0.71 -20.12
N THR A 32 -18.87 -1.43 -19.52
CA THR A 32 -19.10 -2.11 -18.24
C THR A 32 -19.49 -1.03 -17.22
N PRO A 33 -20.67 -1.10 -16.59
CA PRO A 33 -20.97 -0.27 -15.45
C PRO A 33 -20.00 -0.65 -14.34
N SER A 34 -19.29 0.33 -13.78
CA SER A 34 -18.56 0.15 -12.54
C SER A 34 -19.50 -0.45 -11.48
N PRO A 35 -19.04 -1.40 -10.65
CA PRO A 35 -19.91 -2.03 -9.67
C PRO A 35 -20.46 -0.98 -8.70
N ASN A 36 -21.79 -0.85 -8.69
CA ASN A 36 -22.53 -0.08 -7.69
C ASN A 36 -22.25 -0.67 -6.31
N ILE A 37 -21.37 -0.04 -5.54
CA ILE A 37 -21.28 -0.27 -4.09
C ILE A 37 -22.46 0.49 -3.47
N PRO A 38 -23.36 -0.15 -2.72
CA PRO A 38 -24.44 0.55 -2.03
C PRO A 38 -23.84 1.35 -0.86
N VAL A 39 -23.63 2.65 -1.06
CA VAL A 39 -23.31 3.59 0.03
C VAL A 39 -24.64 3.99 0.68
N ASN A 40 -24.81 3.66 1.95
CA ASN A 40 -25.98 4.00 2.73
C ASN A 40 -26.20 5.53 2.77
N ASN A 41 -27.41 5.99 2.38
CA ASN A 41 -27.89 7.39 2.40
C ASN A 41 -28.10 7.98 3.80
N ARG A 42 -27.29 7.61 4.79
CA ARG A 42 -27.30 8.27 6.10
C ARG A 42 -26.09 9.19 6.15
N PRO A 43 -26.22 10.44 6.65
CA PRO A 43 -25.04 11.24 6.95
C PRO A 43 -24.09 10.37 7.77
N SER A 44 -22.87 10.19 7.25
CA SER A 44 -21.83 9.36 7.85
C SER A 44 -21.80 9.64 9.35
N GLN A 45 -21.80 8.61 10.19
CA GLN A 45 -21.83 8.78 11.66
C GLN A 45 -20.71 9.73 12.15
N SER A 46 -19.61 9.82 11.39
CA SER A 46 -18.55 10.82 11.53
C SER A 46 -19.05 12.27 11.48
N ILE A 47 -19.89 12.67 10.51
CA ILE A 47 -20.40 14.04 10.36
C ILE A 47 -21.23 14.45 11.58
N ILE A 48 -22.06 13.55 12.10
CA ILE A 48 -22.93 13.84 13.25
C ILE A 48 -22.08 14.12 14.50
N LEU A 49 -21.06 13.30 14.71
CA LEU A 49 -20.17 13.35 15.88
C LEU A 49 -19.10 14.46 15.78
N SER A 50 -18.76 14.92 14.57
CA SER A 50 -17.78 15.99 14.39
C SER A 50 -18.23 17.29 15.06
N PRO A 51 -17.34 18.01 15.78
CA PRO A 51 -17.66 19.33 16.31
C PRO A 51 -17.88 20.33 15.18
N VAL A 52 -18.73 21.34 15.40
CA VAL A 52 -18.88 22.44 14.42
C VAL A 52 -17.56 23.23 14.39
N PRO A 53 -16.91 23.38 13.24
CA PRO A 53 -15.72 24.21 13.11
C PRO A 53 -15.98 25.64 13.59
N GLN A 54 -14.99 26.24 14.24
CA GLN A 54 -15.08 27.58 14.82
C GLN A 54 -14.27 28.59 13.99
N PRO A 55 -14.68 29.87 13.94
CA PRO A 55 -13.92 30.91 13.25
C PRO A 55 -12.54 31.07 13.89
N GLN A 56 -11.52 31.34 13.07
CA GLN A 56 -10.19 31.67 13.55
C GLN A 56 -9.69 32.94 12.87
N ARG A 57 -9.02 33.78 13.67
CA ARG A 57 -8.39 35.00 13.18
C ARG A 57 -7.16 34.64 12.36
N VAL A 58 -7.04 35.23 11.17
CA VAL A 58 -5.88 35.03 10.31
C VAL A 58 -4.75 35.96 10.74
N SER A 59 -3.65 35.37 11.23
CA SER A 59 -2.44 36.12 11.57
C SER A 59 -1.70 36.54 10.30
N VAL A 60 -1.43 37.85 10.19
CA VAL A 60 -0.66 38.42 9.08
C VAL A 60 0.80 38.03 9.22
N VAL A 61 1.43 37.57 8.14
CA VAL A 61 2.84 37.20 8.12
C VAL A 61 3.74 38.43 8.11
N SER A 62 4.95 38.29 8.66
CA SER A 62 5.96 39.37 8.69
C SER A 62 7.28 38.86 8.10
N PRO A 63 8.15 39.75 7.57
CA PRO A 63 9.46 39.37 7.07
C PRO A 63 10.36 38.71 8.15
N PRO A 64 11.33 37.85 7.78
CA PRO A 64 11.67 37.46 6.40
C PRO A 64 10.64 36.50 5.80
N TYR A 65 10.30 36.73 4.53
CA TYR A 65 9.40 35.86 3.77
C TYR A 65 10.18 34.71 3.15
N HIS A 66 9.58 33.52 3.13
CA HIS A 66 10.15 32.33 2.50
C HIS A 66 9.17 31.74 1.49
N PHE A 67 8.62 32.60 0.63
CA PHE A 67 7.67 32.17 -0.40
C PHE A 67 8.30 31.11 -1.31
N GLN A 68 7.52 30.10 -1.63
CA GLN A 68 7.93 29.00 -2.48
C GLN A 68 6.77 28.55 -3.37
N ALA A 69 7.09 27.98 -4.53
CA ALA A 69 6.08 27.36 -5.38
C ALA A 69 5.41 26.21 -4.59
N PRO A 70 4.09 26.24 -4.39
CA PRO A 70 3.42 25.25 -3.59
C PRO A 70 3.31 23.92 -4.37
N SER A 71 3.30 22.82 -3.64
CA SER A 71 3.25 21.47 -4.21
C SER A 71 2.19 20.60 -3.55
N LYS A 72 1.79 19.54 -4.23
CA LYS A 72 0.88 18.53 -3.69
C LYS A 72 1.62 17.70 -2.65
N ARG A 73 1.01 17.52 -1.48
CA ARG A 73 1.61 16.79 -0.34
C ARG A 73 0.71 15.71 0.25
N ILE A 74 -0.57 15.67 -0.13
CA ILE A 74 -1.53 14.68 0.38
C ILE A 74 -1.55 13.49 -0.58
N HIS A 75 -1.14 12.33 -0.08
CA HIS A 75 -1.17 11.05 -0.80
C HIS A 75 -1.99 9.99 -0.05
N SER A 76 -2.23 10.19 1.24
CA SER A 76 -2.89 9.25 2.13
C SER A 76 -3.89 9.93 3.07
N PRO A 77 -4.81 9.16 3.69
CA PRO A 77 -5.66 9.67 4.77
C PRO A 77 -4.89 10.15 6.00
N ASP A 78 -3.66 9.67 6.22
CA ASP A 78 -2.79 10.13 7.32
C ASP A 78 -2.28 11.55 7.08
N ASP A 79 -1.89 11.89 5.85
CA ASP A 79 -1.44 13.25 5.50
C ASP A 79 -2.54 14.28 5.73
N ILE A 80 -3.79 13.89 5.43
CA ILE A 80 -4.97 14.69 5.75
C ILE A 80 -5.05 14.91 7.27
N ARG A 81 -4.99 13.85 8.07
CA ARG A 81 -5.07 13.98 9.54
C ARG A 81 -4.02 14.96 10.06
N GLN A 82 -2.77 14.82 9.61
CA GLN A 82 -1.67 15.71 9.99
C GLN A 82 -1.93 17.17 9.60
N PHE A 83 -2.42 17.42 8.38
CA PHE A 83 -2.77 18.76 7.95
C PHE A 83 -3.89 19.35 8.81
N HIS A 84 -4.96 18.60 9.10
CA HIS A 84 -6.08 19.07 9.92
C HIS A 84 -5.70 19.34 11.37
N ASP A 85 -4.77 18.57 11.93
CA ASP A 85 -4.27 18.78 13.29
C ASP A 85 -3.27 19.95 13.37
N SER A 86 -2.59 20.25 12.25
CA SER A 86 -1.67 21.38 12.14
C SER A 86 -2.36 22.73 12.36
N GLU A 87 -1.57 23.73 12.76
CA GLU A 87 -2.05 25.11 12.86
C GLU A 87 -2.54 25.64 11.50
N SER A 88 -1.87 25.25 10.40
CA SER A 88 -2.25 25.72 9.06
C SER A 88 -3.63 25.22 8.64
N GLY A 89 -3.94 23.94 8.87
CA GLY A 89 -5.26 23.38 8.55
C GLY A 89 -6.36 23.95 9.43
N ARG A 90 -6.11 24.11 10.73
CA ARG A 90 -7.06 24.75 11.66
C ARG A 90 -7.35 26.20 11.27
N ASN A 91 -6.32 26.98 10.94
CA ASN A 91 -6.48 28.38 10.53
C ASN A 91 -7.20 28.49 9.17
N PHE A 92 -6.91 27.61 8.21
CA PHE A 92 -7.58 27.61 6.90
C PHE A 92 -9.08 27.32 7.04
N LEU A 93 -9.46 26.26 7.75
CA LEU A 93 -10.86 25.96 8.01
C LEU A 93 -11.52 27.06 8.85
N GLY A 94 -10.81 27.62 9.83
CA GLY A 94 -11.28 28.75 10.63
C GLY A 94 -11.53 30.02 9.81
N PHE A 95 -10.74 30.26 8.76
CA PHE A 95 -10.97 31.36 7.81
C PHE A 95 -12.26 31.16 7.01
N ILE A 96 -12.55 29.94 6.53
CA ILE A 96 -13.84 29.64 5.86
C ILE A 96 -15.03 29.92 6.79
N VAL A 97 -14.92 29.52 8.06
CA VAL A 97 -15.96 29.80 9.05
C VAL A 97 -16.09 31.31 9.30
N ALA A 98 -14.97 32.05 9.39
CA ALA A 98 -14.99 33.50 9.56
C ALA A 98 -15.65 34.23 8.38
N LEU A 99 -15.39 33.80 7.14
CA LEU A 99 -16.09 34.28 5.95
C LEU A 99 -17.60 34.00 6.04
N SER A 100 -17.98 32.78 6.43
CA SER A 100 -19.38 32.40 6.62
C SER A 100 -20.06 33.30 7.66
N GLU A 101 -19.47 33.49 8.83
CA GLU A 101 -20.04 34.32 9.90
C GLU A 101 -20.14 35.80 9.50
N SER A 102 -19.18 36.32 8.72
CA SER A 102 -19.18 37.72 8.26
C SER A 102 -20.42 38.10 7.43
N THR A 103 -21.08 37.11 6.83
CA THR A 103 -22.29 37.29 6.00
C THR A 103 -23.60 36.95 6.71
N ARG A 104 -23.54 36.62 8.01
CA ARG A 104 -24.73 36.22 8.78
C ARG A 104 -25.83 37.27 8.70
N GLY A 105 -26.99 36.87 8.18
CA GLY A 105 -28.17 37.73 8.06
C GLY A 105 -28.05 38.88 7.04
N ARG A 106 -27.06 38.85 6.14
CA ARG A 106 -26.81 39.91 5.14
C ARG A 106 -27.15 39.45 3.73
N LYS A 107 -27.76 40.33 2.94
CA LYS A 107 -28.04 40.11 1.52
C LYS A 107 -26.82 40.41 0.66
N ILE A 108 -26.85 39.93 -0.58
CA ILE A 108 -25.88 40.30 -1.60
C ILE A 108 -25.95 41.82 -1.87
N SER A 109 -27.14 42.40 -1.99
CA SER A 109 -27.29 43.84 -2.30
C SER A 109 -26.94 44.79 -1.15
N ASP A 110 -26.78 44.28 0.08
CA ASP A 110 -26.50 45.12 1.24
C ASP A 110 -25.15 45.86 1.07
N PRO A 111 -25.06 47.13 1.51
CA PRO A 111 -23.79 47.85 1.53
C PRO A 111 -22.76 47.15 2.45
N CYS A 112 -21.54 47.03 1.96
CA CYS A 112 -20.39 46.55 2.72
C CYS A 112 -19.14 47.35 2.36
N TYR A 113 -18.16 47.34 3.27
CA TYR A 113 -16.84 47.90 3.01
C TYR A 113 -16.14 47.10 1.90
N GLN A 114 -15.50 47.81 0.98
CA GLN A 114 -14.78 47.23 -0.16
C GLN A 114 -13.45 47.97 -0.29
N SER A 115 -12.35 47.31 0.05
CA SER A 115 -11.02 47.84 -0.22
C SER A 115 -10.70 47.88 -1.72
N ASP A 116 -9.67 48.64 -2.09
CA ASP A 116 -9.16 48.68 -3.47
C ASP A 116 -8.72 47.28 -3.94
N THR A 117 -8.17 46.47 -3.03
CA THR A 117 -7.84 45.07 -3.31
C THR A 117 -9.07 44.26 -3.70
N VAL A 118 -10.17 44.35 -2.94
CA VAL A 118 -11.43 43.67 -3.28
C VAL A 118 -11.96 44.11 -4.64
N ASN A 119 -11.99 45.42 -4.91
CA ASN A 119 -12.46 45.96 -6.18
C ASN A 119 -11.58 45.49 -7.37
N SER A 120 -10.26 45.45 -7.17
CA SER A 120 -9.31 44.92 -8.17
C SER A 120 -9.53 43.44 -8.44
N ILE A 121 -9.80 42.62 -7.42
CA ILE A 121 -10.11 41.20 -7.60
C ILE A 121 -11.41 41.02 -8.40
N VAL A 122 -12.46 41.79 -8.10
CA VAL A 122 -13.71 41.76 -8.88
C VAL A 122 -13.44 42.11 -10.35
N SER A 123 -12.65 43.16 -10.60
CA SER A 123 -12.24 43.59 -11.95
C SER A 123 -11.42 42.52 -12.71
N ILE A 124 -10.57 41.78 -12.00
CA ILE A 124 -9.84 40.62 -12.57
C ILE A 124 -10.83 39.53 -12.97
N LEU A 125 -11.79 39.17 -12.11
CA LEU A 125 -12.81 38.18 -12.43
C LEU A 125 -13.71 38.63 -13.61
N ASP A 126 -14.03 39.92 -13.70
CA ASP A 126 -14.70 40.50 -14.88
C ASP A 126 -13.89 40.32 -16.17
N THR A 127 -12.57 40.56 -16.10
CA THR A 127 -11.66 40.33 -17.23
C THR A 127 -11.69 38.86 -17.66
N LEU A 128 -11.64 37.94 -16.70
CA LEU A 128 -11.72 36.49 -16.97
C LEU A 128 -13.06 36.08 -17.59
N ILE A 129 -14.17 36.70 -17.17
CA ILE A 129 -15.51 36.49 -17.74
C ILE A 129 -15.57 36.98 -19.19
N GLN A 130 -14.94 38.12 -19.48
CA GLN A 130 -14.88 38.70 -20.82
C GLN A 130 -14.08 37.81 -21.78
N TRP A 131 -12.97 37.22 -21.33
CA TRP A 131 -12.20 36.29 -22.16
C TRP A 131 -12.99 35.06 -22.61
N ILE A 132 -14.05 34.67 -21.90
CA ILE A 132 -14.94 33.59 -22.36
C ILE A 132 -15.71 34.03 -23.62
N ASP A 133 -16.09 35.30 -23.71
CA ASP A 133 -16.77 35.84 -24.89
C ASP A 133 -15.79 35.99 -26.07
N ASP A 134 -14.54 36.34 -25.77
CA ASP A 134 -13.47 36.48 -26.77
C ASP A 134 -12.99 35.11 -27.31
N ILE A 135 -13.24 34.03 -26.56
CA ILE A 135 -12.82 32.66 -26.90
C ILE A 135 -14.06 31.77 -27.03
N PRO A 136 -14.79 31.84 -28.16
CA PRO A 136 -16.01 31.07 -28.35
C PRO A 136 -15.76 29.56 -28.38
N PRO A 137 -16.76 28.73 -28.03
CA PRO A 137 -16.64 27.28 -28.05
C PRO A 137 -16.42 26.77 -29.48
N ALA A 138 -15.45 25.88 -29.65
CA ALA A 138 -15.19 25.24 -30.93
C ALA A 138 -16.38 24.36 -31.35
N ARG A 139 -16.65 24.31 -32.67
CA ARG A 139 -17.67 23.39 -33.22
C ARG A 139 -17.20 21.96 -33.04
N MET A 140 -17.91 21.16 -32.26
CA MET A 140 -17.57 19.77 -31.99
C MET A 140 -18.80 18.85 -32.07
N ALA A 141 -18.56 17.61 -32.49
CA ALA A 141 -19.59 16.56 -32.52
C ALA A 141 -19.70 15.79 -31.18
N SER A 142 -18.72 15.96 -30.30
CA SER A 142 -18.68 15.30 -28.98
C SER A 142 -19.53 16.05 -27.96
N ARG A 143 -20.12 15.30 -27.02
CA ARG A 143 -20.92 15.80 -25.89
C ARG A 143 -20.08 16.17 -24.65
N TYR A 144 -18.78 15.89 -24.69
CA TYR A 144 -17.83 16.10 -23.58
C TYR A 144 -17.14 17.47 -23.67
N GLY A 145 -16.32 17.83 -22.68
CA GLY A 145 -15.72 19.15 -22.52
C GLY A 145 -15.11 19.79 -23.78
N ASN A 146 -15.37 21.08 -23.99
CA ASN A 146 -14.96 21.84 -25.16
C ASN A 146 -13.49 22.25 -25.09
N LEU A 147 -12.72 21.96 -26.14
CA LEU A 147 -11.28 22.21 -26.20
C LEU A 147 -10.92 23.71 -26.14
N SER A 148 -11.84 24.62 -26.48
CA SER A 148 -11.63 26.08 -26.32
C SER A 148 -11.36 26.47 -24.85
N TYR A 149 -11.79 25.66 -23.88
CA TYR A 149 -11.42 25.86 -22.48
C TYR A 149 -9.91 25.85 -22.26
N ARG A 150 -9.15 25.02 -23.01
CA ARG A 150 -7.69 24.96 -22.88
C ARG A 150 -7.03 26.27 -23.31
N ILE A 151 -7.61 26.94 -24.31
CA ILE A 151 -7.15 28.24 -24.80
C ILE A 151 -7.41 29.30 -23.73
N TRP A 152 -8.63 29.35 -23.18
CA TRP A 152 -8.98 30.26 -22.09
C TRP A 152 -8.09 30.05 -20.85
N HIS A 153 -7.87 28.79 -20.47
CA HIS A 153 -7.04 28.45 -19.32
C HIS A 153 -5.56 28.81 -19.56
N ALA A 154 -5.02 28.55 -20.75
CA ALA A 154 -3.64 28.93 -21.09
C ALA A 154 -3.44 30.45 -21.04
N GLN A 155 -4.39 31.22 -21.58
CA GLN A 155 -4.37 32.68 -21.52
C GLN A 155 -4.43 33.18 -20.06
N MET A 156 -5.25 32.56 -19.21
CA MET A 156 -5.31 32.88 -17.78
C MET A 156 -3.99 32.59 -17.05
N VAL A 157 -3.35 31.45 -17.32
CA VAL A 157 -2.04 31.11 -16.74
C VAL A 157 -0.96 32.09 -17.19
N GLU A 158 -0.87 32.41 -18.48
CA GLU A 158 0.14 33.33 -19.03
C GLU A 158 0.04 34.74 -18.44
N ASN A 159 -1.17 35.20 -18.14
CA ASN A 159 -1.39 36.55 -17.61
C ASN A 159 -1.47 36.60 -16.08
N SER A 160 -1.39 35.47 -15.38
CA SER A 160 -1.69 35.36 -13.94
C SER A 160 -0.81 36.25 -13.05
N ASP A 161 0.51 36.30 -13.27
CA ASP A 161 1.40 37.22 -12.56
C ASP A 161 0.97 38.68 -12.73
N SER A 162 0.71 39.11 -13.96
CA SER A 162 0.28 40.48 -14.25
C SER A 162 -1.05 40.84 -13.58
N LEU A 163 -1.95 39.85 -13.41
CA LEU A 163 -3.21 40.05 -12.69
C LEU A 163 -2.97 40.23 -11.20
N MET A 164 -2.08 39.44 -10.58
CA MET A 164 -1.75 39.57 -9.15
C MET A 164 -1.09 40.92 -8.83
N LEU A 165 -0.19 41.39 -9.70
CA LEU A 165 0.52 42.66 -9.51
C LEU A 165 -0.40 43.90 -9.56
N ARG A 166 -1.66 43.78 -10.04
CA ARG A 166 -2.63 44.90 -10.04
C ARG A 166 -3.03 45.35 -8.63
N PHE A 167 -2.95 44.45 -7.64
CA PHE A 167 -3.38 44.74 -6.27
C PHE A 167 -2.33 44.41 -5.21
N LEU A 168 -1.24 43.72 -5.56
CA LEU A 168 -0.15 43.44 -4.63
C LEU A 168 0.74 44.68 -4.43
N PRO A 169 1.02 45.07 -3.18
CA PRO A 169 2.10 46.00 -2.84
C PRO A 169 3.47 45.52 -3.33
N GLU A 170 4.38 46.46 -3.64
CA GLU A 170 5.72 46.16 -4.18
C GLU A 170 6.55 45.23 -3.28
N ASP A 171 6.43 45.38 -1.95
CA ASP A 171 7.13 44.54 -0.97
C ASP A 171 6.63 43.08 -0.96
N LEU A 172 5.46 42.82 -1.55
CA LEU A 172 4.84 41.50 -1.65
C LEU A 172 4.85 40.94 -3.07
N HIS A 173 5.50 41.58 -4.04
CA HIS A 173 5.61 41.04 -5.41
C HIS A 173 6.30 39.68 -5.44
N SER A 174 7.23 39.41 -4.53
CA SER A 174 7.86 38.08 -4.39
C SER A 174 6.89 36.97 -4.00
N ALA A 175 5.69 37.29 -3.47
CA ALA A 175 4.69 36.31 -3.10
C ALA A 175 4.00 35.66 -4.31
N THR A 176 4.13 36.22 -5.52
CA THR A 176 3.49 35.66 -6.73
C THR A 176 3.90 34.21 -6.98
N VAL A 177 5.17 33.85 -6.69
CA VAL A 177 5.67 32.47 -6.79
C VAL A 177 4.80 31.47 -6.04
N GLU A 178 4.20 31.90 -4.93
CA GLU A 178 3.36 31.06 -4.10
C GLU A 178 1.87 31.21 -4.39
N ILE A 179 1.37 32.44 -4.56
CA ILE A 179 -0.09 32.67 -4.67
C ILE A 179 -0.64 32.36 -6.06
N VAL A 180 0.16 32.52 -7.13
CA VAL A 180 -0.29 32.31 -8.52
C VAL A 180 -0.75 30.86 -8.74
N PRO A 181 -0.04 29.82 -8.27
CA PRO A 181 -0.49 28.45 -8.43
C PRO A 181 -1.85 28.12 -7.77
N TYR A 182 -2.17 28.72 -6.61
CA TYR A 182 -3.52 28.57 -6.03
C TYR A 182 -4.59 29.21 -6.91
N PHE A 183 -4.30 30.39 -7.46
CA PHE A 183 -5.22 31.10 -8.36
C PHE A 183 -5.44 30.32 -9.66
N THR A 184 -4.39 29.83 -10.30
CA THR A 184 -4.52 29.14 -11.59
C THR A 184 -5.23 27.79 -11.46
N ASP A 185 -5.06 27.08 -10.33
CA ASP A 185 -5.78 25.82 -10.08
C ASP A 185 -7.22 26.03 -9.54
N SER A 186 -7.69 27.27 -9.40
CA SER A 186 -9.03 27.60 -8.88
C SER A 186 -10.18 27.41 -9.87
N PHE A 187 -9.88 27.21 -11.15
CA PHE A 187 -10.85 27.35 -12.24
C PHE A 187 -11.13 26.06 -13.04
N GLY A 188 -10.59 24.92 -12.60
CA GLY A 188 -10.77 23.62 -13.24
C GLY A 188 -9.48 23.07 -13.87
N ASN A 189 -9.50 21.84 -14.35
CA ASN A 189 -8.33 21.21 -14.95
C ASN A 189 -8.33 21.28 -16.48
N SER A 190 -7.32 21.91 -17.09
CA SER A 190 -7.21 22.07 -18.56
C SER A 190 -7.15 20.74 -19.34
N SER A 191 -6.48 19.73 -18.78
CA SER A 191 -6.32 18.44 -19.45
C SER A 191 -7.63 17.64 -19.46
N ARG A 192 -8.29 17.53 -18.29
CA ARG A 192 -9.54 16.77 -18.11
C ARG A 192 -10.79 17.55 -18.51
N ILE A 193 -10.70 18.88 -18.56
CA ILE A 193 -11.82 19.80 -18.84
C ILE A 193 -12.95 19.56 -17.82
N ASP A 194 -12.56 19.51 -16.55
CA ASP A 194 -13.44 19.30 -15.40
C ASP A 194 -13.27 20.40 -14.35
N TYR A 195 -14.27 20.55 -13.48
CA TYR A 195 -14.27 21.46 -12.35
C TYR A 195 -15.02 20.82 -11.18
N GLY A 196 -14.65 21.15 -9.94
CA GLY A 196 -15.32 20.62 -8.75
C GLY A 196 -14.83 21.27 -7.47
N THR A 197 -15.23 20.70 -6.33
CA THR A 197 -15.02 21.29 -5.00
C THR A 197 -13.54 21.44 -4.60
N GLY A 198 -12.63 20.67 -5.19
CA GLY A 198 -11.19 20.85 -5.01
C GLY A 198 -10.69 22.19 -5.56
N HIS A 199 -11.14 22.55 -6.77
CA HIS A 199 -10.82 23.84 -7.40
C HIS A 199 -11.45 25.02 -6.65
N GLU A 200 -12.71 24.86 -6.21
CA GLU A 200 -13.36 25.84 -5.32
C GLU A 200 -12.58 26.05 -4.01
N THR A 201 -12.03 24.96 -3.47
CA THR A 201 -11.21 24.98 -2.24
C THR A 201 -9.86 25.65 -2.48
N ASN A 202 -9.26 25.51 -3.66
CA ASN A 202 -8.06 26.27 -4.06
C ASN A 202 -8.35 27.77 -4.23
N PHE A 203 -9.53 28.16 -4.70
CA PHE A 203 -9.93 29.58 -4.71
C PHE A 203 -10.02 30.16 -3.31
N ALA A 204 -10.59 29.40 -2.38
CA ALA A 204 -10.62 29.80 -0.98
C ALA A 204 -9.23 29.82 -0.33
N ALA A 205 -8.32 28.91 -0.72
CA ALA A 205 -6.92 28.91 -0.30
C ALA A 205 -6.18 30.15 -0.81
N TRP A 206 -6.43 30.55 -2.05
CA TRP A 206 -5.89 31.80 -2.60
C TRP A 206 -6.36 33.02 -1.79
N LEU A 207 -7.66 33.12 -1.49
CA LEU A 207 -8.20 34.18 -0.63
C LEU A 207 -7.59 34.16 0.79
N TYR A 208 -7.38 32.97 1.35
CA TYR A 208 -6.71 32.80 2.65
C TYR A 208 -5.25 33.28 2.61
N CYS A 209 -4.51 32.97 1.55
CA CYS A 209 -3.15 33.47 1.35
C CYS A 209 -3.12 35.00 1.30
N LEU A 210 -4.07 35.65 0.60
CA LEU A 210 -4.20 37.10 0.58
C LEU A 210 -4.50 37.68 1.98
N ALA A 211 -5.33 37.00 2.77
CA ALA A 211 -5.57 37.38 4.16
C ALA A 211 -4.31 37.23 5.03
N LYS A 212 -3.51 36.17 4.84
CA LYS A 212 -2.21 36.01 5.52
C LYS A 212 -1.19 37.07 5.12
N LEU A 213 -1.22 37.52 3.88
CA LEU A 213 -0.38 38.62 3.39
C LEU A 213 -0.86 40.00 3.88
N GLY A 214 -2.04 40.08 4.51
CA GLY A 214 -2.62 41.34 5.00
C GLY A 214 -3.19 42.24 3.90
N THR A 215 -3.29 41.73 2.66
CA THR A 215 -3.90 42.47 1.54
C THR A 215 -5.42 42.42 1.61
N ILE A 216 -5.98 41.33 2.13
CA ILE A 216 -7.39 41.23 2.54
C ILE A 216 -7.45 41.27 4.07
N LYS A 217 -8.30 42.14 4.62
CA LYS A 217 -8.49 42.27 6.08
C LYS A 217 -9.86 41.74 6.51
N GLU A 218 -10.07 41.55 7.81
CA GLU A 218 -11.38 41.07 8.34
C GLU A 218 -12.55 42.00 7.98
N GLU A 219 -12.29 43.31 7.85
CA GLU A 219 -13.27 44.30 7.37
C GLU A 219 -13.74 44.04 5.92
N ASP A 220 -12.92 43.37 5.11
CA ASP A 220 -13.26 42.98 3.73
C ASP A 220 -14.04 41.67 3.65
N TYR A 221 -14.06 40.83 4.70
CA TYR A 221 -14.64 39.48 4.65
C TYR A 221 -16.09 39.44 4.12
N PRO A 222 -17.00 40.37 4.52
CA PRO A 222 -18.32 40.42 3.91
C PRO A 222 -18.25 40.60 2.39
N ALA A 223 -17.42 41.52 1.89
CA ALA A 223 -17.28 41.78 0.46
C ALA A 223 -16.54 40.67 -0.30
N VAL A 224 -15.58 39.99 0.34
CA VAL A 224 -14.96 38.77 -0.21
C VAL A 224 -16.03 37.74 -0.55
N VAL A 225 -17.07 37.60 0.27
CA VAL A 225 -18.17 36.67 -0.01
C VAL A 225 -19.20 37.29 -0.97
N VAL A 226 -19.77 38.46 -0.65
CA VAL A 226 -20.91 39.01 -1.40
C VAL A 226 -20.55 39.80 -2.66
N ARG A 227 -19.25 39.95 -2.97
CA ARG A 227 -18.76 40.56 -4.22
C ARG A 227 -17.84 39.59 -4.95
N VAL A 228 -16.71 39.23 -4.34
CA VAL A 228 -15.69 38.39 -5.00
C VAL A 228 -16.20 36.97 -5.25
N PHE A 229 -16.73 36.29 -4.22
CA PHE A 229 -17.22 34.91 -4.37
C PHE A 229 -18.48 34.83 -5.24
N VAL A 230 -19.39 35.82 -5.17
CA VAL A 230 -20.52 35.94 -6.12
C VAL A 230 -19.99 36.00 -7.56
N LYS A 231 -19.01 36.86 -7.82
CA LYS A 231 -18.42 37.01 -9.16
C LYS A 231 -17.67 35.78 -9.63
N TYR A 232 -17.00 35.09 -8.72
CA TYR A 232 -16.37 33.79 -8.96
C TYR A 232 -17.40 32.76 -9.42
N LEU A 233 -18.55 32.66 -8.75
CA LEU A 233 -19.62 31.74 -9.17
C LEU A 233 -20.19 32.10 -10.55
N ASP A 234 -20.34 33.38 -10.87
CA ASP A 234 -20.77 33.82 -12.20
C ASP A 234 -19.77 33.36 -13.29
N LEU A 235 -18.47 33.53 -13.04
CA LEU A 235 -17.41 33.04 -13.91
C LEU A 235 -17.47 31.51 -14.07
N MET A 236 -17.56 30.76 -12.97
CA MET A 236 -17.58 29.29 -12.99
C MET A 236 -18.81 28.76 -13.72
N ARG A 237 -20.00 29.31 -13.45
CA ARG A 237 -21.23 28.93 -14.16
C ARG A 237 -21.13 29.21 -15.66
N LYS A 238 -20.49 30.32 -16.05
CA LYS A 238 -20.28 30.64 -17.46
C LYS A 238 -19.31 29.65 -18.12
N LEU A 239 -18.19 29.31 -17.47
CA LEU A 239 -17.26 28.29 -17.97
C LEU A 239 -17.94 26.92 -18.11
N GLN A 240 -18.67 26.48 -17.08
CA GLN A 240 -19.39 25.20 -17.06
C GLN A 240 -20.39 25.11 -18.23
N LEU A 241 -21.13 26.19 -18.50
CA LEU A 241 -22.14 26.21 -19.56
C LEU A 241 -21.54 26.38 -20.97
N VAL A 242 -20.56 27.26 -21.14
CA VAL A 242 -19.98 27.58 -22.46
C VAL A 242 -19.05 26.47 -22.94
N TYR A 243 -18.22 25.93 -22.05
CA TYR A 243 -17.26 24.90 -22.39
C TYR A 243 -17.67 23.49 -21.95
N CYS A 244 -18.87 23.30 -21.41
CA CYS A 244 -19.38 22.00 -20.99
C CYS A 244 -18.40 21.26 -20.05
N LEU A 245 -17.87 21.96 -19.04
CA LEU A 245 -16.96 21.35 -18.07
C LEU A 245 -17.64 20.17 -17.38
N GLU A 246 -16.89 19.09 -17.15
CA GLU A 246 -17.40 17.92 -16.43
C GLU A 246 -17.30 18.10 -14.91
N PRO A 247 -18.21 17.53 -14.11
CA PRO A 247 -18.05 17.47 -12.66
C PRO A 247 -16.82 16.66 -12.25
N ALA A 248 -15.88 17.28 -11.56
CA ALA A 248 -14.71 16.62 -11.00
C ALA A 248 -15.07 15.96 -9.66
N GLY A 249 -15.22 14.63 -9.68
CA GLY A 249 -15.52 13.83 -8.50
C GLY A 249 -16.57 12.74 -8.77
N SER A 250 -16.51 11.64 -8.01
CA SER A 250 -17.30 10.42 -8.27
C SER A 250 -18.64 10.34 -7.53
N HIS A 251 -19.07 11.39 -6.83
CA HIS A 251 -20.27 11.32 -6.01
C HIS A 251 -21.57 11.36 -6.81
N GLY A 252 -21.56 11.85 -8.06
CA GLY A 252 -22.76 11.92 -8.90
C GLY A 252 -23.94 12.55 -8.16
N VAL A 253 -25.12 11.93 -8.23
CA VAL A 253 -26.34 12.37 -7.52
C VAL A 253 -26.25 12.33 -5.98
N TRP A 254 -25.19 11.73 -5.41
CA TRP A 254 -24.97 11.64 -3.97
C TRP A 254 -24.08 12.77 -3.41
N GLY A 255 -23.57 13.64 -4.29
CA GLY A 255 -22.92 14.89 -3.88
C GLY A 255 -23.93 15.94 -3.41
N LEU A 256 -23.47 16.97 -2.70
CA LEU A 256 -24.31 18.12 -2.38
C LEU A 256 -24.75 18.86 -3.65
N ASP A 257 -23.81 19.04 -4.57
CA ASP A 257 -23.92 19.70 -5.87
C ASP A 257 -22.84 19.12 -6.78
N ASP A 258 -22.99 19.27 -8.09
CA ASP A 258 -22.01 18.74 -9.05
C ASP A 258 -20.65 19.45 -8.94
N TYR A 259 -20.65 20.73 -8.56
CA TYR A 259 -19.48 21.60 -8.67
C TYR A 259 -19.12 22.32 -7.37
N HIS A 260 -20.12 22.79 -6.62
CA HIS A 260 -19.92 23.79 -5.57
C HIS A 260 -20.33 23.32 -4.17
N PHE A 261 -19.61 23.75 -3.15
CA PHE A 261 -19.95 23.49 -1.75
C PHE A 261 -20.00 24.78 -0.92
N LEU A 262 -18.97 25.62 -1.02
CA LEU A 262 -18.81 26.83 -0.21
C LEU A 262 -19.96 27.83 -0.40
N SER A 263 -20.54 27.89 -1.59
CA SER A 263 -21.72 28.72 -1.90
C SER A 263 -22.92 28.41 -1.01
N TYR A 264 -23.13 27.14 -0.65
CA TYR A 264 -24.20 26.70 0.26
C TYR A 264 -23.87 27.03 1.72
N ILE A 265 -22.60 26.98 2.12
CA ILE A 265 -22.16 27.40 3.47
C ILE A 265 -22.41 28.91 3.63
N PHE A 266 -21.91 29.73 2.71
CA PHE A 266 -22.08 31.17 2.77
C PHE A 266 -23.55 31.56 2.63
N GLY A 267 -24.26 31.00 1.67
CA GLY A 267 -25.68 31.28 1.45
C GLY A 267 -26.60 30.88 2.60
N SER A 268 -26.30 29.77 3.29
CA SER A 268 -27.07 29.38 4.48
C SER A 268 -26.82 30.33 5.65
N SER A 269 -25.60 30.88 5.77
CA SER A 269 -25.27 31.92 6.77
C SER A 269 -26.06 33.21 6.56
N GLN A 270 -26.18 33.68 5.31
CA GLN A 270 -26.99 34.84 4.95
C GLN A 270 -28.45 34.71 5.41
N LEU A 271 -28.97 33.49 5.50
CA LEU A 271 -30.35 33.18 5.83
C LEU A 271 -30.56 32.82 7.32
N ILE A 272 -29.50 32.79 8.13
CA ILE A 272 -29.62 32.57 9.58
C ILE A 272 -30.52 33.66 10.19
N ASP A 273 -31.44 33.23 11.04
CA ASP A 273 -32.43 34.07 11.72
C ASP A 273 -33.40 34.82 10.79
N HIS A 274 -33.45 34.46 9.50
CA HIS A 274 -34.38 35.06 8.55
C HIS A 274 -35.85 34.76 8.95
N LYS A 275 -36.66 35.83 9.00
CA LYS A 275 -38.03 35.79 9.54
C LYS A 275 -38.95 34.84 8.77
N TYR A 276 -38.95 34.94 7.44
CA TYR A 276 -39.91 34.23 6.58
C TYR A 276 -39.31 33.06 5.80
N LEU A 277 -38.17 33.26 5.13
CA LEU A 277 -37.49 32.24 4.33
C LEU A 277 -36.92 31.14 5.24
N LYS A 278 -37.28 29.88 4.97
CA LYS A 278 -36.84 28.67 5.70
C LYS A 278 -36.16 27.70 4.73
N PRO A 279 -35.42 26.67 5.20
CA PRO A 279 -34.80 25.69 4.31
C PRO A 279 -35.75 25.08 3.28
N LYS A 280 -36.97 24.70 3.70
CA LYS A 280 -38.03 24.21 2.79
C LYS A 280 -38.46 25.18 1.67
N SER A 281 -38.12 26.47 1.78
CA SER A 281 -38.49 27.50 0.80
C SER A 281 -37.80 27.29 -0.55
N ILE A 282 -36.75 26.47 -0.64
CA ILE A 282 -36.08 26.12 -1.91
C ILE A 282 -37.03 25.47 -2.93
N HIS A 283 -38.15 24.90 -2.48
CA HIS A 283 -39.16 24.25 -3.32
C HIS A 283 -40.12 25.24 -3.98
N SER A 284 -40.24 26.47 -3.47
CA SER A 284 -41.13 27.48 -4.02
C SER A 284 -40.46 28.23 -5.15
N GLN A 285 -41.03 28.13 -6.36
CA GLN A 285 -40.52 28.84 -7.53
C GLN A 285 -40.61 30.36 -7.36
N ASP A 286 -41.73 30.87 -6.80
CA ASP A 286 -41.89 32.31 -6.52
C ASP A 286 -40.78 32.85 -5.61
N ILE A 287 -40.36 32.07 -4.60
CA ILE A 287 -39.26 32.47 -3.73
C ILE A 287 -37.94 32.51 -4.50
N LEU A 288 -37.67 31.50 -5.33
CA LEU A 288 -36.44 31.48 -6.13
C LEU A 288 -36.40 32.66 -7.12
N ASP A 289 -37.50 32.96 -7.79
CA ASP A 289 -37.56 34.04 -8.78
C ASP A 289 -37.33 35.41 -8.14
N ASN A 290 -37.81 35.62 -6.91
CA ASN A 290 -37.69 36.90 -6.22
C ASN A 290 -36.42 37.07 -5.37
N PHE A 291 -35.82 35.98 -4.88
CA PHE A 291 -34.74 36.04 -3.87
C PHE A 291 -33.42 35.40 -4.31
N SER A 292 -33.34 34.74 -5.48
CA SER A 292 -32.11 34.13 -5.97
C SER A 292 -30.97 35.13 -6.24
N ASN A 293 -31.29 36.38 -6.56
CA ASN A 293 -30.29 37.45 -6.75
C ASN A 293 -29.77 38.04 -5.43
N GLU A 294 -30.45 37.76 -4.30
CA GLU A 294 -30.14 38.34 -2.99
C GLU A 294 -29.43 37.37 -2.05
N TYR A 295 -29.56 36.05 -2.28
CA TYR A 295 -29.01 35.02 -1.41
C TYR A 295 -28.33 33.91 -2.22
N LEU A 296 -27.05 33.64 -1.91
CA LEU A 296 -26.21 32.67 -2.60
C LEU A 296 -26.84 31.26 -2.64
N TYR A 297 -27.49 30.84 -1.54
CA TYR A 297 -28.13 29.52 -1.47
C TYR A 297 -29.23 29.38 -2.52
N PHE A 298 -30.13 30.36 -2.61
CA PHE A 298 -31.21 30.36 -3.60
C PHE A 298 -30.69 30.56 -5.02
N SER A 299 -29.61 31.34 -5.20
CA SER A 299 -28.91 31.45 -6.50
C SER A 299 -28.47 30.07 -7.01
N CYS A 300 -27.86 29.25 -6.14
CA CYS A 300 -27.40 27.91 -6.50
C CYS A 300 -28.57 26.95 -6.81
N ILE A 301 -29.61 26.94 -5.98
CA ILE A 301 -30.81 26.12 -6.24
C ILE A 301 -31.47 26.52 -7.57
N SER A 302 -31.58 27.82 -7.84
CA SER A 302 -32.13 28.33 -9.09
C SER A 302 -31.29 27.89 -10.29
N PHE A 303 -29.97 27.87 -10.15
CA PHE A 303 -29.07 27.37 -11.19
C PHE A 303 -29.28 25.87 -11.45
N ILE A 304 -29.30 25.03 -10.39
CA ILE A 304 -29.57 23.59 -10.52
C ILE A 304 -30.88 23.35 -11.27
N LYS A 305 -31.98 23.97 -10.85
CA LYS A 305 -33.31 23.78 -11.48
C LYS A 305 -33.35 24.23 -12.93
N LYS A 306 -32.48 25.15 -13.33
CA LYS A 306 -32.34 25.58 -14.72
C LYS A 306 -31.63 24.51 -15.57
N VAL A 307 -30.54 23.94 -15.06
CA VAL A 307 -29.66 23.02 -15.81
C VAL A 307 -30.10 21.55 -15.75
N LYS A 308 -30.61 21.07 -14.61
CA LYS A 308 -31.12 19.71 -14.43
C LYS A 308 -32.61 19.65 -14.74
N LYS A 309 -33.06 18.53 -15.30
CA LYS A 309 -34.47 18.25 -15.62
C LYS A 309 -34.99 17.13 -14.74
N GLY A 310 -36.29 17.19 -14.44
CA GLY A 310 -36.97 16.23 -13.56
C GLY A 310 -37.23 16.79 -12.16
N PRO A 311 -37.83 15.98 -11.28
CA PRO A 311 -38.08 16.35 -9.88
C PRO A 311 -36.77 16.65 -9.12
N PHE A 312 -36.79 17.70 -8.29
CA PHE A 312 -35.62 18.13 -7.53
C PHE A 312 -35.08 17.03 -6.59
N SER A 313 -35.99 16.27 -5.96
CA SER A 313 -35.66 15.15 -5.09
C SER A 313 -34.98 13.97 -5.80
N GLU A 314 -35.09 13.86 -7.13
CA GLU A 314 -34.46 12.78 -7.89
C GLU A 314 -33.03 13.14 -8.32
N HIS A 315 -32.81 14.37 -8.78
CA HIS A 315 -31.50 14.79 -9.31
C HIS A 315 -30.62 15.50 -8.28
N SER A 316 -31.19 15.91 -7.14
CA SER A 316 -30.53 16.59 -6.02
C SER A 316 -31.08 16.15 -4.66
N PRO A 317 -31.11 14.83 -4.36
CA PRO A 317 -31.74 14.28 -3.15
C PRO A 317 -31.17 14.84 -1.85
N LEU A 318 -29.85 15.09 -1.77
CA LEU A 318 -29.24 15.57 -0.53
C LEU A 318 -29.67 17.01 -0.19
N LEU A 319 -29.76 17.90 -1.18
CA LEU A 319 -30.29 19.25 -0.99
C LEU A 319 -31.78 19.22 -0.65
N ASP A 320 -32.53 18.28 -1.23
CA ASP A 320 -33.94 18.04 -0.90
C ASP A 320 -34.10 17.63 0.56
N ASP A 321 -33.30 16.68 1.04
CA ASP A 321 -33.28 16.24 2.44
C ASP A 321 -32.88 17.38 3.40
N ILE A 322 -31.85 18.16 3.05
CA ILE A 322 -31.41 19.32 3.84
C ILE A 322 -32.52 20.37 3.97
N SER A 323 -33.41 20.47 2.98
CA SER A 323 -34.56 21.39 3.05
C SER A 323 -35.55 21.04 4.17
N GLY A 324 -35.53 19.79 4.66
CA GLY A 324 -36.30 19.32 5.81
C GLY A 324 -35.76 19.79 7.18
N VAL A 325 -34.53 20.33 7.22
CA VAL A 325 -33.92 20.85 8.46
C VAL A 325 -34.70 22.08 8.95
N PRO A 326 -34.99 22.21 10.25
CA PRO A 326 -35.96 23.20 10.74
C PRO A 326 -35.52 24.66 10.63
N ASN A 327 -34.20 24.95 10.59
CA ASN A 327 -33.69 26.31 10.53
C ASN A 327 -32.31 26.39 9.86
N TRP A 328 -32.00 27.57 9.32
CA TRP A 328 -30.75 27.84 8.60
C TRP A 328 -29.49 27.75 9.45
N ASN A 329 -29.57 28.03 10.76
CA ASN A 329 -28.42 27.86 11.66
C ASN A 329 -27.97 26.40 11.72
N LYS A 330 -28.92 25.46 11.83
CA LYS A 330 -28.63 24.02 11.77
C LYS A 330 -28.14 23.59 10.38
N VAL A 331 -28.70 24.15 9.31
CA VAL A 331 -28.22 23.89 7.93
C VAL A 331 -26.76 24.32 7.80
N ASN A 332 -26.42 25.56 8.18
CA ASN A 332 -25.07 26.09 8.10
C ASN A 332 -24.08 25.27 8.96
N SER A 333 -24.44 24.98 10.22
CA SER A 333 -23.61 24.13 11.09
C SER A 333 -23.40 22.72 10.51
N GLY A 334 -24.44 22.13 9.92
CA GLY A 334 -24.35 20.82 9.25
C GLY A 334 -23.46 20.86 8.01
N LEU A 335 -23.60 21.90 7.18
CA LEU A 335 -22.79 22.09 5.99
C LEU A 335 -21.31 22.35 6.31
N LEU A 336 -20.99 23.09 7.38
CA LEU A 336 -19.60 23.25 7.82
C LEU A 336 -18.96 21.92 8.23
N LYS A 337 -19.69 21.08 8.97
CA LYS A 337 -19.23 19.72 9.31
C LYS A 337 -19.08 18.85 8.08
N MET A 338 -20.06 18.91 7.18
CA MET A 338 -20.05 18.14 5.95
C MET A 338 -18.92 18.59 5.01
N TYR A 339 -18.60 19.88 4.93
CA TYR A 339 -17.46 20.38 4.15
C TYR A 339 -16.13 19.82 4.67
N LYS A 340 -15.96 19.80 6.00
CA LYS A 340 -14.78 19.17 6.61
C LYS A 340 -14.66 17.71 6.18
N VAL A 341 -15.73 16.92 6.30
CA VAL A 341 -15.68 15.46 6.08
C VAL A 341 -15.70 15.07 4.59
N GLU A 342 -16.55 15.70 3.79
CA GLU A 342 -16.81 15.32 2.40
C GLU A 342 -15.95 16.09 1.39
N VAL A 343 -15.24 17.13 1.81
CA VAL A 343 -14.26 17.85 0.96
C VAL A 343 -12.87 17.74 1.57
N LEU A 344 -12.66 18.30 2.75
CA LEU A 344 -11.31 18.42 3.33
C LEU A 344 -10.72 17.11 3.87
N GLU A 345 -11.54 16.09 4.16
CA GLU A 345 -11.08 14.77 4.62
C GLU A 345 -11.06 13.72 3.49
N LYS A 346 -11.41 14.10 2.26
CA LYS A 346 -11.41 13.19 1.10
C LYS A 346 -10.10 13.30 0.33
N VAL A 347 -9.29 12.24 0.39
CA VAL A 347 -8.04 12.13 -0.38
C VAL A 347 -8.23 12.39 -1.87
N PRO A 348 -9.26 11.85 -2.58
CA PRO A 348 -9.43 12.13 -4.00
C PRO A 348 -9.60 13.61 -4.36
N ILE A 349 -10.08 14.43 -3.42
CA ILE A 349 -10.24 15.87 -3.57
C ILE A 349 -8.96 16.58 -3.12
N MET A 350 -8.52 16.33 -1.89
CA MET A 350 -7.42 17.05 -1.25
C MET A 350 -6.02 16.67 -1.77
N GLN A 351 -5.87 15.56 -2.50
CA GLN A 351 -4.62 15.23 -3.22
C GLN A 351 -4.23 16.30 -4.26
N HIS A 352 -5.17 17.14 -4.67
CA HIS A 352 -4.93 18.25 -5.60
C HIS A 352 -4.73 19.60 -4.89
N PHE A 353 -4.93 19.66 -3.57
CA PHE A 353 -4.69 20.85 -2.78
C PHE A 353 -3.19 21.14 -2.68
N LEU A 354 -2.83 22.41 -2.81
CA LEU A 354 -1.44 22.87 -2.87
C LEU A 354 -0.94 23.31 -1.48
N PHE A 355 0.34 23.08 -1.21
CA PHE A 355 0.99 23.45 0.06
C PHE A 355 2.29 24.21 -0.20
N GLY A 356 2.41 25.40 0.38
CA GLY A 356 3.56 26.28 0.29
C GLY A 356 4.05 26.74 1.68
N TRP A 357 4.63 27.92 1.77
CA TRP A 357 5.05 28.50 3.04
C TRP A 357 3.90 29.17 3.80
N LEU A 358 2.94 29.78 3.10
CA LEU A 358 1.74 30.41 3.65
C LEU A 358 0.76 29.37 4.22
N ILE A 359 0.55 28.27 3.47
CA ILE A 359 -0.26 27.11 3.87
C ILE A 359 0.65 25.88 3.96
N LYS A 360 1.09 25.55 5.17
CA LYS A 360 1.96 24.40 5.41
C LYS A 360 1.13 23.12 5.55
N CYS A 361 1.64 22.00 5.08
CA CYS A 361 0.94 20.71 5.16
C CYS A 361 0.92 20.11 6.58
N GLY A 362 1.47 20.78 7.60
CA GLY A 362 1.64 20.20 8.94
C GLY A 362 2.76 19.17 9.03
N LEU A 363 3.18 18.63 7.88
CA LEU A 363 4.53 18.19 7.60
C LEU A 363 5.43 19.42 7.76
N GLU A 364 5.89 19.70 8.99
CA GLU A 364 7.10 20.49 9.14
C GLU A 364 8.16 19.89 8.21
N MET A 365 9.05 20.73 7.71
CA MET A 365 10.26 20.28 7.05
C MET A 365 11.08 19.45 8.06
N ALA A 366 10.68 18.20 8.29
CA ALA A 366 11.64 17.13 8.26
C ALA A 366 12.34 17.35 6.92
N GLU A 367 13.55 17.88 7.01
CA GLU A 367 14.59 17.73 5.99
C GLU A 367 14.35 16.41 5.25
N GLU A 368 14.49 16.39 3.93
CA GLU A 368 14.43 15.29 2.94
C GLU A 368 14.79 13.84 3.41
N ASN A 369 14.23 13.32 4.50
CA ASN A 369 14.80 12.19 5.25
C ASN A 369 13.77 11.22 5.86
N ASP A 370 12.50 11.20 5.40
CA ASP A 370 11.55 10.16 5.84
C ASP A 370 10.99 9.30 4.71
N PHE A 371 11.83 9.04 3.69
CA PHE A 371 12.05 7.62 3.44
C PHE A 371 12.87 7.15 4.63
N ARG A 372 12.33 6.25 5.47
CA ARG A 372 13.18 5.53 6.42
C ARG A 372 14.29 4.90 5.60
N HIS A 373 15.51 5.41 5.74
CA HIS A 373 16.69 4.82 5.15
C HIS A 373 16.91 3.49 5.85
N TRP A 374 16.17 2.47 5.41
CA TRP A 374 16.29 1.13 5.96
C TRP A 374 17.72 0.60 5.78
N ASP A 375 18.51 1.18 4.87
CA ASP A 375 19.94 0.95 4.73
C ASP A 375 20.80 1.61 5.82
N GLU A 376 20.30 2.60 6.56
CA GLU A 376 20.94 3.20 7.74
C GLU A 376 20.63 2.47 9.06
N LEU A 377 19.75 1.46 9.03
CA LEU A 377 19.56 0.61 10.19
C LEU A 377 20.86 -0.11 10.56
N ILE A 378 21.08 -0.23 11.86
CA ILE A 378 22.23 -0.97 12.39
C ILE A 378 22.21 -2.43 11.86
N PRO A 379 23.37 -2.99 11.44
CA PRO A 379 23.43 -4.28 10.74
C PRO A 379 22.83 -5.48 11.50
N ASP A 380 22.81 -5.41 12.83
CA ASP A 380 22.17 -6.37 13.73
C ASP A 380 20.64 -6.33 13.64
N ALA A 381 20.03 -5.14 13.60
CA ALA A 381 18.60 -4.98 13.39
C ALA A 381 18.18 -5.49 12.00
N LEU A 382 18.95 -5.14 10.97
CA LEU A 382 18.75 -5.69 9.62
C LEU A 382 18.90 -7.20 9.60
N GLY A 383 19.92 -7.73 10.26
CA GLY A 383 20.14 -9.17 10.35
C GLY A 383 18.98 -9.92 11.00
N LEU A 384 18.38 -9.36 12.06
CA LEU A 384 17.20 -9.92 12.70
C LEU A 384 15.96 -9.89 11.80
N ILE A 385 15.75 -8.82 11.04
CA ILE A 385 14.64 -8.73 10.07
C ILE A 385 14.85 -9.78 8.97
N PHE A 386 16.03 -9.78 8.35
CA PHE A 386 16.36 -10.69 7.26
C PHE A 386 16.34 -12.15 7.72
N SER A 387 16.63 -12.44 8.99
CA SER A 387 16.54 -13.80 9.55
C SER A 387 15.17 -14.47 9.33
N LYS A 388 14.10 -13.68 9.19
CA LYS A 388 12.72 -14.14 8.95
C LYS A 388 12.40 -14.49 7.49
N LEU A 389 13.30 -14.15 6.56
CA LEU A 389 13.13 -14.45 5.15
C LEU A 389 13.69 -15.83 4.79
N SER A 390 13.25 -16.36 3.64
CA SER A 390 13.72 -17.65 3.14
C SER A 390 15.22 -17.61 2.81
N LEU A 391 15.86 -18.79 2.76
CA LEU A 391 17.25 -18.91 2.33
C LEU A 391 17.46 -18.29 0.93
N GLN A 392 16.51 -18.51 0.03
CA GLN A 392 16.55 -18.01 -1.33
C GLN A 392 16.57 -16.48 -1.37
N GLU A 393 15.66 -15.82 -0.64
CA GLU A 393 15.57 -14.36 -0.60
C GLU A 393 16.84 -13.76 0.03
N LYS A 394 17.34 -14.36 1.11
CA LYS A 394 18.59 -13.95 1.76
C LYS A 394 19.78 -13.99 0.80
N LEU A 395 19.86 -15.01 -0.05
CA LEU A 395 21.01 -15.21 -0.95
C LEU A 395 20.90 -14.46 -2.27
N THR A 396 19.69 -14.20 -2.77
CA THR A 396 19.50 -13.69 -4.15
C THR A 396 18.86 -12.31 -4.20
N VAL A 397 17.91 -12.00 -3.32
CA VAL A 397 17.13 -10.75 -3.38
C VAL A 397 17.78 -9.66 -2.53
N ILE A 398 18.01 -9.93 -1.24
CA ILE A 398 18.50 -8.92 -0.29
C ILE A 398 19.84 -8.30 -0.70
N PRO A 399 20.85 -9.07 -1.16
CA PRO A 399 22.14 -8.50 -1.56
C PRO A 399 22.06 -7.57 -2.78
N ARG A 400 20.97 -7.66 -3.56
CA ARG A 400 20.75 -6.83 -4.76
C ARG A 400 20.00 -5.53 -4.47
N VAL A 401 19.48 -5.34 -3.26
CA VAL A 401 18.71 -4.14 -2.89
C VAL A 401 19.63 -2.93 -2.71
N CYS A 402 20.64 -3.03 -1.84
CA CYS A 402 21.64 -1.97 -1.64
C CYS A 402 22.92 -2.51 -0.97
N LYS A 403 23.99 -1.70 -0.97
CA LYS A 403 25.29 -2.07 -0.38
C LYS A 403 25.21 -2.36 1.12
N SER A 404 24.39 -1.63 1.87
CA SER A 404 24.24 -1.83 3.31
C SER A 404 23.58 -3.18 3.63
N TRP A 405 22.52 -3.51 2.90
CA TRP A 405 21.80 -4.77 3.05
C TRP A 405 22.66 -5.96 2.61
N ALA A 406 23.44 -5.82 1.54
CA ALA A 406 24.44 -6.81 1.15
C ALA A 406 25.46 -7.07 2.27
N LYS A 407 25.99 -6.01 2.91
CA LYS A 407 26.90 -6.14 4.06
C LYS A 407 26.24 -6.81 5.27
N ALA A 408 24.98 -6.47 5.56
CA ALA A 408 24.23 -7.06 6.67
C ALA A 408 24.00 -8.57 6.46
N VAL A 409 23.72 -9.00 5.22
CA VAL A 409 23.61 -10.42 4.86
C VAL A 409 24.96 -11.13 4.87
N LEU A 410 26.07 -10.48 4.54
CA LEU A 410 27.39 -11.08 4.68
C LEU A 410 27.83 -11.22 6.15
N GLY A 411 27.19 -10.48 7.06
CA GLY A 411 27.46 -10.51 8.49
C GLY A 411 26.81 -11.68 9.26
N PRO A 412 27.22 -11.91 10.52
CA PRO A 412 26.87 -13.10 11.30
C PRO A 412 25.41 -13.16 11.76
N TYR A 413 24.74 -12.01 11.89
CA TYR A 413 23.40 -11.91 12.47
C TYR A 413 22.33 -12.61 11.64
N CYS A 414 22.47 -12.66 10.32
CA CYS A 414 21.54 -13.36 9.42
C CYS A 414 21.63 -14.89 9.52
N TRP A 415 22.74 -15.41 10.04
CA TRP A 415 23.13 -16.83 9.95
C TRP A 415 23.31 -17.50 11.31
N GLN A 416 22.67 -16.95 12.35
CA GLN A 416 22.62 -17.63 13.66
C GLN A 416 21.75 -18.89 13.61
N GLU A 417 20.79 -18.95 12.69
CA GLU A 417 19.93 -20.11 12.47
C GLU A 417 19.95 -20.48 10.98
N ILE A 418 20.47 -21.66 10.67
CA ILE A 418 20.55 -22.21 9.32
C ILE A 418 19.68 -23.46 9.28
N ASP A 419 18.60 -23.40 8.50
CA ASP A 419 17.69 -24.51 8.28
C ASP A 419 17.56 -24.75 6.77
N ILE A 420 18.26 -25.77 6.28
CA ILE A 420 18.35 -26.13 4.85
C ILE A 420 17.99 -27.60 4.62
N GLU A 421 17.28 -28.22 5.55
CA GLU A 421 16.94 -29.65 5.50
C GLU A 421 16.11 -30.00 4.24
N GLU A 422 15.04 -29.25 3.96
CA GLU A 422 14.23 -29.48 2.76
C GLU A 422 15.04 -29.24 1.47
N TRP A 423 15.84 -28.17 1.43
CA TRP A 423 16.67 -27.83 0.27
C TRP A 423 17.76 -28.88 0.00
N SER A 424 18.46 -29.32 1.05
CA SER A 424 19.53 -30.34 0.94
C SER A 424 18.99 -31.70 0.51
N SER A 425 17.73 -32.04 0.85
CA SER A 425 17.10 -33.29 0.42
C SER A 425 16.84 -33.39 -1.10
N ARG A 426 16.78 -32.26 -1.81
CA ARG A 426 16.43 -32.18 -3.24
C ARG A 426 17.62 -31.89 -4.16
N ARG A 427 18.84 -31.77 -3.63
CA ARG A 427 20.03 -31.32 -4.38
C ARG A 427 21.15 -32.35 -4.36
N GLN A 428 22.09 -32.21 -5.31
CA GLN A 428 23.31 -33.01 -5.36
C GLN A 428 24.25 -32.68 -4.19
N LEU A 429 24.95 -33.69 -3.69
CA LEU A 429 25.74 -33.66 -2.45
C LEU A 429 26.86 -32.61 -2.44
N ASP A 430 27.61 -32.47 -3.54
CA ASP A 430 28.73 -31.52 -3.62
C ASP A 430 28.28 -30.05 -3.50
N ASN A 431 27.06 -29.75 -3.96
CA ASN A 431 26.48 -28.42 -3.85
C ASN A 431 26.02 -28.11 -2.42
N VAL A 432 25.61 -29.13 -1.66
CA VAL A 432 25.23 -28.99 -0.25
C VAL A 432 26.45 -28.69 0.61
N ASP A 433 27.56 -29.39 0.41
CA ASP A 433 28.81 -29.17 1.13
C ASP A 433 29.34 -27.74 0.94
N ARG A 434 29.44 -27.28 -0.31
CA ARG A 434 29.91 -25.92 -0.63
C ARG A 434 29.01 -24.84 -0.04
N MET A 435 27.69 -25.02 -0.16
CA MET A 435 26.70 -24.11 0.41
C MET A 435 26.87 -24.05 1.93
N LEU A 436 26.97 -25.20 2.59
CA LEU A 436 27.07 -25.28 4.03
C LEU A 436 28.37 -24.64 4.54
N GLN A 437 29.51 -24.87 3.88
CA GLN A 437 30.77 -24.20 4.23
C GLN A 437 30.64 -22.68 4.14
N MET A 438 30.06 -22.17 3.05
CA MET A 438 29.85 -20.74 2.86
C MET A 438 28.98 -20.14 3.98
N LEU A 439 27.86 -20.80 4.32
CA LEU A 439 26.92 -20.29 5.34
C LEU A 439 27.52 -20.35 6.76
N ILE A 440 28.26 -21.41 7.09
CA ILE A 440 28.99 -21.53 8.37
C ILE A 440 30.02 -20.41 8.50
N ASN A 441 30.81 -20.14 7.45
CA ASN A 441 31.80 -19.06 7.47
C ASN A 441 31.13 -17.69 7.70
N ARG A 442 29.99 -17.43 7.05
CA ARG A 442 29.23 -16.18 7.26
C ARG A 442 28.67 -16.02 8.67
N SER A 443 28.42 -17.13 9.38
CA SER A 443 27.93 -17.07 10.77
C SER A 443 28.97 -16.51 11.76
N GLY A 444 30.26 -16.45 11.39
CA GLY A 444 31.32 -15.90 12.22
C GLY A 444 31.44 -16.54 13.61
N GLY A 445 31.09 -17.83 13.75
CA GLY A 445 31.10 -18.55 15.02
C GLY A 445 29.90 -18.27 15.95
N SER A 446 28.91 -17.53 15.48
CA SER A 446 27.67 -17.20 16.22
C SER A 446 26.50 -18.14 15.90
N LEU A 447 26.77 -19.28 15.26
CA LEU A 447 25.75 -20.26 14.86
C LEU A 447 25.11 -20.92 16.09
N ARG A 448 23.77 -20.85 16.18
CA ARG A 448 22.96 -21.40 17.29
C ARG A 448 22.14 -22.62 16.86
N LYS A 449 21.61 -22.63 15.63
CA LYS A 449 20.82 -23.74 15.08
C LYS A 449 21.33 -24.12 13.69
N LEU A 450 21.58 -25.40 13.48
CA LEU A 450 21.89 -25.97 12.17
C LEU A 450 21.00 -27.18 11.88
N CYS A 451 20.30 -27.18 10.74
CA CYS A 451 19.52 -28.31 10.25
C CYS A 451 19.85 -28.56 8.78
N VAL A 452 20.40 -29.74 8.50
CA VAL A 452 20.83 -30.17 7.15
C VAL A 452 20.78 -31.68 7.06
N THR A 453 20.35 -32.22 5.92
CA THR A 453 20.28 -33.69 5.71
C THR A 453 21.33 -34.13 4.69
N GLY A 454 21.79 -35.39 4.81
CA GLY A 454 22.56 -36.04 3.74
C GLY A 454 24.01 -35.57 3.60
N LEU A 455 24.70 -35.25 4.69
CA LEU A 455 26.13 -34.90 4.63
C LEU A 455 26.98 -36.16 4.53
N HIS A 456 27.79 -36.30 3.47
CA HIS A 456 28.63 -37.50 3.27
C HIS A 456 30.12 -37.30 3.54
N ASN A 457 30.57 -36.05 3.53
CA ASN A 457 31.98 -35.68 3.66
C ASN A 457 32.40 -35.60 5.13
N SER A 458 33.47 -36.27 5.53
CA SER A 458 33.94 -36.22 6.92
C SER A 458 34.44 -34.82 7.31
N SER A 459 35.04 -34.08 6.38
CA SER A 459 35.63 -32.76 6.60
C SER A 459 34.61 -31.70 7.03
N ILE A 460 33.35 -31.80 6.57
CA ILE A 460 32.32 -30.81 6.90
C ILE A 460 31.92 -30.88 8.38
N PHE A 461 31.93 -32.07 8.99
CA PHE A 461 31.64 -32.23 10.41
C PHE A 461 32.70 -31.56 11.30
N PHE A 462 33.97 -31.58 10.88
CA PHE A 462 35.04 -30.85 11.57
C PHE A 462 34.83 -29.34 11.46
N SER A 463 34.46 -28.84 10.28
CA SER A 463 34.15 -27.42 10.08
C SER A 463 32.96 -26.96 10.93
N ILE A 464 31.89 -27.77 11.02
CA ILE A 464 30.76 -27.51 11.92
C ILE A 464 31.26 -27.44 13.37
N ALA A 465 32.08 -28.40 13.80
CA ALA A 465 32.59 -28.47 15.16
C ALA A 465 33.49 -27.27 15.52
N ASP A 466 34.31 -26.79 14.58
CA ASP A 466 35.18 -25.62 14.79
C ASP A 466 34.39 -24.32 14.99
N HIS A 467 33.17 -24.25 14.47
CA HIS A 467 32.27 -23.10 14.60
C HIS A 467 31.13 -23.33 15.61
N ALA A 468 31.16 -24.43 16.37
CA ALA A 468 30.06 -24.85 17.25
C ALA A 468 30.04 -24.19 18.64
N GLY A 469 30.89 -23.21 18.90
CA GLY A 469 31.03 -22.59 20.24
C GLY A 469 29.72 -22.02 20.81
N SER A 470 28.78 -21.62 19.94
CA SER A 470 27.44 -21.13 20.31
C SER A 470 26.29 -22.07 19.92
N LEU A 471 26.60 -23.26 19.40
CA LEU A 471 25.63 -24.16 18.77
C LEU A 471 24.77 -24.87 19.82
N GLN A 472 23.46 -24.65 19.77
CA GLN A 472 22.49 -25.19 20.71
C GLN A 472 21.66 -26.32 20.10
N THR A 473 21.35 -26.25 18.80
CA THR A 473 20.56 -27.26 18.09
C THR A 473 21.30 -27.72 16.84
N LEU A 474 21.55 -29.02 16.74
CA LEU A 474 22.21 -29.64 15.60
C LEU A 474 21.34 -30.79 15.08
N ARG A 475 20.87 -30.70 13.83
CA ARG A 475 20.14 -31.77 13.16
C ARG A 475 20.84 -32.18 11.89
N LEU A 476 21.25 -33.44 11.85
CA LEU A 476 22.03 -34.04 10.77
C LEU A 476 21.40 -35.37 10.30
N PRO A 477 20.10 -35.42 9.97
CA PRO A 477 19.51 -36.67 9.52
C PRO A 477 20.17 -37.21 8.24
N ARG A 478 20.15 -38.54 8.06
CA ARG A 478 20.71 -39.25 6.90
C ARG A 478 22.17 -38.91 6.58
N SER A 479 22.94 -38.48 7.57
CA SER A 479 24.33 -38.05 7.38
C SER A 479 25.31 -39.18 7.73
N ASN A 480 26.44 -39.18 7.05
CA ASN A 480 27.48 -40.22 7.10
C ASN A 480 28.47 -40.02 8.25
N ILE A 481 27.96 -39.66 9.43
CA ILE A 481 28.78 -39.49 10.64
C ILE A 481 29.17 -40.85 11.21
N SER A 482 30.47 -41.12 11.32
CA SER A 482 31.00 -42.34 11.92
C SER A 482 31.42 -42.15 13.37
N ASP A 483 31.59 -43.24 14.11
CA ASP A 483 32.05 -43.20 15.50
C ASP A 483 33.38 -42.45 15.67
N ALA A 484 34.33 -42.65 14.74
CA ALA A 484 35.61 -41.98 14.76
C ALA A 484 35.49 -40.45 14.58
N VAL A 485 34.54 -40.00 13.76
CA VAL A 485 34.26 -38.56 13.59
C VAL A 485 33.56 -38.01 14.83
N ALA A 486 32.55 -38.73 15.35
CA ALA A 486 31.83 -38.35 16.56
C ALA A 486 32.76 -38.18 17.77
N GLU A 487 33.71 -39.10 17.97
CA GLU A 487 34.71 -39.03 19.04
C GLU A 487 35.57 -37.75 18.96
N GLN A 488 35.98 -37.37 17.75
CA GLN A 488 36.86 -36.21 17.53
C GLN A 488 36.13 -34.86 17.61
N ILE A 489 34.82 -34.81 17.34
CA ILE A 489 34.05 -33.56 17.37
C ILE A 489 33.26 -33.37 18.66
N ALA A 490 32.94 -34.43 19.41
CA ALA A 490 32.06 -34.36 20.58
C ALA A 490 32.54 -33.34 21.64
N GLY A 491 33.85 -33.22 21.87
CA GLY A 491 34.41 -32.24 22.81
C GLY A 491 34.11 -30.78 22.45
N ARG A 492 33.95 -30.47 21.16
CA ARG A 492 33.65 -29.12 20.64
C ARG A 492 32.15 -28.82 20.63
N LEU A 493 31.28 -29.84 20.76
CA LEU A 493 29.82 -29.71 20.73
C LEU A 493 29.20 -29.58 22.14
N CYS A 494 29.97 -29.12 23.12
CA CYS A 494 29.56 -29.13 24.53
C CYS A 494 28.34 -28.24 24.86
N ALA A 495 28.05 -27.24 24.02
CA ALA A 495 26.92 -26.33 24.15
C ALA A 495 25.60 -26.87 23.55
N VAL A 496 25.65 -28.00 22.83
CA VAL A 496 24.48 -28.55 22.13
C VAL A 496 23.47 -29.08 23.15
N THR A 497 22.23 -28.58 23.02
CA THR A 497 21.07 -28.94 23.83
C THR A 497 20.13 -29.90 23.10
N PHE A 498 20.10 -29.86 21.76
CA PHE A 498 19.28 -30.74 20.94
C PHE A 498 20.11 -31.33 19.80
N LEU A 499 20.09 -32.65 19.67
CA LEU A 499 20.86 -33.37 18.64
C LEU A 499 19.99 -34.38 17.89
N ASP A 500 19.93 -34.26 16.57
CA ASP A 500 19.26 -35.24 15.70
C ASP A 500 20.25 -35.94 14.78
N LEU A 501 20.32 -37.26 14.91
CA LEU A 501 21.17 -38.18 14.15
C LEU A 501 20.32 -39.32 13.54
N SER A 502 19.06 -39.02 13.24
CA SER A 502 18.13 -39.97 12.63
C SER A 502 18.66 -40.45 11.28
N TYR A 503 18.55 -41.75 11.01
CA TYR A 503 18.98 -42.40 9.77
C TYR A 503 20.49 -42.31 9.46
N CYS A 504 21.33 -41.98 10.44
CA CYS A 504 22.78 -42.11 10.34
C CYS A 504 23.17 -43.58 10.61
N ASP A 505 23.60 -44.32 9.60
CA ASP A 505 23.87 -45.76 9.70
C ASP A 505 25.27 -46.10 10.25
N LYS A 506 26.23 -45.18 10.12
CA LYS A 506 27.63 -45.39 10.54
C LYS A 506 27.94 -45.01 12.00
N ILE A 507 26.97 -44.45 12.72
CA ILE A 507 27.12 -44.15 14.13
C ILE A 507 26.53 -45.28 14.97
N SER A 508 27.29 -45.74 15.94
CA SER A 508 26.94 -46.82 16.86
C SER A 508 26.94 -46.34 18.31
N ALA A 509 26.73 -47.28 19.24
CA ALA A 509 26.82 -47.01 20.67
C ALA A 509 28.15 -46.34 21.09
N CYS A 510 29.28 -46.64 20.43
CA CYS A 510 30.58 -46.03 20.74
C CYS A 510 30.62 -44.52 20.43
N GLY A 511 30.08 -44.12 19.27
CA GLY A 511 29.95 -42.71 18.90
C GLY A 511 28.98 -41.96 19.79
N LEU A 512 27.84 -42.59 20.13
CA LEU A 512 26.87 -42.02 21.07
C LEU A 512 27.44 -41.84 22.48
N GLU A 513 28.28 -42.79 22.94
CA GLU A 513 28.93 -42.70 24.25
C GLU A 513 29.86 -41.49 24.31
N SER A 514 30.63 -41.26 23.24
CA SER A 514 31.52 -40.11 23.11
C SER A 514 30.75 -38.79 23.14
N ILE A 515 29.62 -38.72 22.42
CA ILE A 515 28.72 -37.56 22.42
C ILE A 515 28.14 -37.34 23.82
N GLY A 516 27.57 -38.36 24.45
CA GLY A 516 26.95 -38.24 25.77
C GLY A 516 27.95 -37.88 26.87
N LYS A 517 29.21 -38.32 26.76
CA LYS A 517 30.29 -37.94 27.69
C LYS A 517 30.67 -36.47 27.60
N ASN A 518 30.66 -35.87 26.41
CA ASN A 518 31.13 -34.50 26.20
C ASN A 518 29.99 -33.45 26.15
N CYS A 519 28.85 -33.79 25.57
CA CYS A 519 27.71 -32.89 25.37
C CYS A 519 26.77 -32.90 26.59
N LYS A 520 27.23 -32.37 27.73
CA LYS A 520 26.49 -32.40 29.01
C LYS A 520 25.28 -31.47 29.08
N ALA A 521 25.12 -30.60 28.08
CA ALA A 521 23.96 -29.72 27.94
C ALA A 521 22.79 -30.37 27.19
N LEU A 522 22.93 -31.62 26.72
CA LEU A 522 21.87 -32.31 25.96
C LEU A 522 20.59 -32.50 26.78
N VAL A 523 19.49 -32.02 26.21
CA VAL A 523 18.13 -32.11 26.72
C VAL A 523 17.22 -32.83 25.73
N GLY A 524 17.51 -32.78 24.43
CA GLY A 524 16.76 -33.50 23.40
C GLY A 524 17.66 -34.30 22.47
N MET A 525 17.23 -35.52 22.12
CA MET A 525 17.93 -36.37 21.16
C MET A 525 16.96 -37.11 20.24
N CYS A 526 17.25 -37.09 18.94
CA CYS A 526 16.53 -37.89 17.94
C CYS A 526 17.49 -38.89 17.29
N ARG A 527 17.10 -40.17 17.34
CA ARG A 527 17.85 -41.29 16.79
C ARG A 527 16.84 -42.30 16.23
N ASN A 528 16.25 -41.99 15.08
CA ASN A 528 15.31 -42.89 14.40
C ASN A 528 16.05 -43.75 13.36
N LEU A 529 15.66 -45.02 13.20
CA LEU A 529 16.23 -45.91 12.17
C LEU A 529 15.24 -46.18 11.02
N HIS A 530 15.76 -46.63 9.87
CA HIS A 530 14.93 -47.11 8.78
C HIS A 530 14.60 -48.60 9.00
N PRO A 531 13.34 -49.07 8.80
CA PRO A 531 12.95 -50.46 9.02
C PRO A 531 13.78 -51.50 8.22
N LEU A 532 14.35 -51.11 7.08
CA LEU A 532 15.20 -51.99 6.26
C LEU A 532 16.64 -52.13 6.79
N HIS A 533 17.13 -51.21 7.64
CA HIS A 533 18.50 -51.21 8.17
C HIS A 533 18.61 -51.88 9.55
N THR A 534 17.50 -52.36 10.12
CA THR A 534 17.47 -53.05 11.42
C THR A 534 17.85 -54.54 11.30
N ALA A 535 17.78 -55.10 10.09
CA ALA A 535 18.11 -56.49 9.77
C ALA A 535 19.64 -56.71 9.74
N GLY A 536 20.28 -56.73 10.92
CA GLY A 536 21.72 -56.98 11.04
C GLY A 536 22.40 -56.44 12.31
N ILE A 537 21.67 -55.71 13.16
CA ILE A 537 22.23 -55.15 14.40
C ILE A 537 22.49 -56.29 15.39
N SER A 538 23.76 -56.53 15.72
CA SER A 538 24.19 -57.64 16.59
C SER A 538 23.91 -57.41 18.08
N SER A 539 23.73 -56.15 18.49
CA SER A 539 23.46 -55.76 19.88
C SER A 539 22.45 -54.61 19.96
N PRO A 540 21.15 -54.92 19.95
CA PRO A 540 20.10 -53.93 19.72
C PRO A 540 19.89 -52.95 20.88
N ASP A 541 20.31 -53.33 22.09
CA ASP A 541 20.12 -52.54 23.32
C ASP A 541 21.33 -51.65 23.70
N ASP A 542 22.48 -51.81 23.03
CA ASP A 542 23.72 -51.12 23.43
C ASP A 542 23.58 -49.60 23.34
N GLU A 543 22.94 -49.08 22.29
CA GLU A 543 22.68 -47.65 22.15
C GLU A 543 21.79 -47.13 23.30
N ALA A 544 20.77 -47.90 23.69
CA ALA A 544 19.87 -47.53 24.78
C ALA A 544 20.57 -47.51 26.14
N TYR A 545 21.41 -48.49 26.44
CA TYR A 545 22.21 -48.50 27.68
C TYR A 545 23.25 -47.37 27.70
N THR A 546 23.84 -47.03 26.55
CA THR A 546 24.75 -45.90 26.43
C THR A 546 24.04 -44.57 26.70
N ILE A 547 22.87 -44.34 26.11
CA ILE A 547 22.08 -43.12 26.37
C ILE A 547 21.73 -43.03 27.86
N ALA A 548 21.25 -44.13 28.45
CA ALA A 548 20.89 -44.19 29.86
C ALA A 548 22.08 -43.89 30.81
N SER A 549 23.30 -44.28 30.45
CA SER A 549 24.48 -44.07 31.29
C SER A 549 25.15 -42.70 31.10
N THR A 550 25.00 -42.07 29.94
CA THR A 550 25.76 -40.87 29.58
C THR A 550 24.95 -39.58 29.52
N MET A 551 23.63 -39.65 29.31
CA MET A 551 22.74 -38.50 29.03
C MET A 551 21.55 -38.38 30.02
N PRO A 552 21.79 -38.22 31.34
CA PRO A 552 20.73 -38.27 32.36
C PRO A 552 19.77 -37.07 32.37
N LYS A 553 20.08 -35.99 31.65
CA LYS A 553 19.29 -34.73 31.63
C LYS A 553 18.29 -34.65 30.47
N LEU A 554 18.11 -35.74 29.72
CA LEU A 554 17.20 -35.77 28.59
C LEU A 554 15.75 -35.58 29.03
N LYS A 555 15.07 -34.67 28.32
CA LYS A 555 13.63 -34.41 28.39
C LYS A 555 12.89 -34.91 27.15
N HIS A 556 13.56 -34.98 26.00
CA HIS A 556 12.99 -35.43 24.73
C HIS A 556 13.88 -36.52 24.13
N LEU A 557 13.32 -37.70 23.86
CA LEU A 557 14.04 -38.79 23.22
C LEU A 557 13.19 -39.43 22.12
N GLU A 558 13.72 -39.51 20.91
CA GLU A 558 13.12 -40.28 19.81
C GLU A 558 14.02 -41.44 19.43
N MET A 559 13.49 -42.66 19.52
CA MET A 559 14.16 -43.90 19.15
C MET A 559 13.22 -44.81 18.35
N ALA A 560 12.58 -44.26 17.32
CA ALA A 560 11.67 -45.01 16.48
C ALA A 560 12.40 -46.06 15.63
N TYR A 561 11.73 -47.19 15.41
CA TYR A 561 12.19 -48.35 14.64
C TYR A 561 13.47 -49.00 15.15
N HIS A 562 13.85 -48.77 16.41
CA HIS A 562 14.94 -49.51 17.03
C HIS A 562 14.45 -50.89 17.53
N PRO A 563 15.27 -51.94 17.41
CA PRO A 563 15.00 -53.26 17.99
C PRO A 563 15.14 -53.30 19.54
N LEU A 564 14.57 -52.34 20.26
CA LEU A 564 14.76 -52.19 21.71
C LEU A 564 14.01 -53.27 22.52
N SER A 565 14.68 -53.81 23.53
CA SER A 565 14.01 -54.61 24.57
C SER A 565 13.28 -53.73 25.58
N THR A 566 12.24 -54.27 26.20
CA THR A 566 11.53 -53.58 27.30
C THR A 566 12.47 -53.27 28.47
N LYS A 567 13.52 -54.08 28.69
CA LYS A 567 14.49 -53.89 29.78
C LYS A 567 15.38 -52.67 29.55
N SER A 568 15.93 -52.51 28.35
CA SER A 568 16.81 -51.37 28.02
C SER A 568 16.05 -50.04 28.11
N LEU A 569 14.78 -50.04 27.70
CA LEU A 569 13.91 -48.88 27.84
C LEU A 569 13.63 -48.50 29.31
N LEU A 570 13.34 -49.49 30.16
CA LEU A 570 13.17 -49.23 31.60
C LEU A 570 14.45 -48.67 32.23
N THR A 571 15.63 -49.07 31.75
CA THR A 571 16.90 -48.49 32.17
C THR A 571 16.98 -47.02 31.78
N ILE A 572 16.62 -46.63 30.55
CA ILE A 572 16.55 -45.22 30.13
C ILE A 572 15.60 -44.43 31.05
N LEU A 573 14.37 -44.92 31.25
CA LEU A 573 13.37 -44.25 32.08
C LEU A 573 13.85 -44.08 33.53
N SER A 574 14.62 -45.03 34.07
CA SER A 574 15.18 -44.92 35.41
C SER A 574 16.35 -43.94 35.52
N SER A 575 17.12 -43.77 34.44
CA SER A 575 18.31 -42.91 34.42
C SER A 575 18.01 -41.47 34.00
N CYS A 576 16.90 -41.23 33.29
CA CYS A 576 16.47 -39.92 32.80
C CYS A 576 15.16 -39.50 33.49
N PRO A 577 15.21 -38.99 34.73
CA PRO A 577 14.01 -38.71 35.53
C PRO A 577 13.18 -37.54 34.99
N ASP A 578 13.79 -36.64 34.21
CA ASP A 578 13.14 -35.46 33.65
C ASP A 578 12.54 -35.71 32.24
N LEU A 579 12.44 -36.97 31.80
CA LEU A 579 11.92 -37.31 30.48
C LEU A 579 10.43 -36.95 30.34
N GLU A 580 10.13 -36.04 29.41
CA GLU A 580 8.79 -35.51 29.12
C GLU A 580 8.21 -36.10 27.83
N PHE A 581 9.05 -36.47 26.85
CA PHE A 581 8.62 -37.05 25.57
C PHE A 581 9.50 -38.22 25.14
N LEU A 582 8.84 -39.30 24.68
CA LEU A 582 9.49 -40.53 24.23
C LEU A 582 8.78 -41.13 23.01
N ASP A 583 9.45 -41.18 21.86
CA ASP A 583 8.95 -41.81 20.64
C ASP A 583 9.56 -43.20 20.45
N LEU A 584 8.70 -44.21 20.34
CA LEU A 584 9.03 -45.63 20.19
C LEU A 584 8.26 -46.29 19.05
N ARG A 585 7.75 -45.50 18.09
CA ARG A 585 7.03 -46.04 16.92
C ARG A 585 7.86 -47.12 16.23
N GLY A 586 7.27 -48.29 15.96
CA GLY A 586 7.94 -49.37 15.24
C GLY A 586 8.93 -50.19 16.08
N CYS A 587 9.04 -49.95 17.38
CA CYS A 587 9.80 -50.78 18.31
C CYS A 587 8.97 -52.01 18.72
N GLY A 588 8.96 -53.04 17.87
CA GLY A 588 8.06 -54.20 18.01
C GLY A 588 8.21 -55.04 19.29
N ASP A 589 9.39 -55.01 19.92
CA ASP A 589 9.70 -55.82 21.11
C ASP A 589 9.44 -55.09 22.45
N VAL A 590 9.00 -53.83 22.38
CA VAL A 590 8.69 -53.02 23.55
C VAL A 590 7.23 -53.26 23.98
N ARG A 591 7.05 -53.71 25.23
CA ARG A 591 5.74 -53.86 25.87
C ARG A 591 5.67 -52.98 27.10
N LEU A 592 5.01 -51.83 26.97
CA LEU A 592 4.76 -50.92 28.08
C LEU A 592 3.28 -50.93 28.42
N GLU A 593 2.98 -51.05 29.71
CA GLU A 593 1.61 -50.89 30.20
C GLU A 593 1.36 -49.40 30.51
N ASP A 594 0.34 -48.81 29.90
CA ASP A 594 0.01 -47.39 30.07
C ASP A 594 -0.21 -47.00 31.54
N LYS A 595 -0.74 -47.91 32.37
CA LYS A 595 -0.92 -47.71 33.81
C LYS A 595 0.40 -47.55 34.55
N PHE A 596 1.39 -48.38 34.23
CA PHE A 596 2.72 -48.32 34.84
C PHE A 596 3.44 -46.99 34.53
N LEU A 597 3.30 -46.52 33.29
CA LEU A 597 3.85 -45.23 32.87
C LEU A 597 3.15 -44.07 33.55
N ALA A 598 1.81 -44.09 33.63
CA ALA A 598 1.04 -43.04 34.29
C ALA A 598 1.33 -42.91 35.80
N GLU A 599 1.59 -44.02 36.50
CA GLU A 599 1.90 -44.01 37.93
C GLU A 599 3.33 -43.55 38.25
N LYS A 600 4.34 -43.99 37.47
CA LYS A 600 5.75 -43.69 37.75
C LYS A 600 6.28 -42.46 37.03
N PHE A 601 5.75 -42.14 35.86
CA PHE A 601 6.23 -41.07 34.99
C PHE A 601 5.04 -40.21 34.50
N PRO A 602 4.38 -39.48 35.40
CA PRO A 602 3.12 -38.79 35.10
C PRO A 602 3.25 -37.64 34.08
N LYS A 603 4.48 -37.17 33.82
CA LYS A 603 4.78 -36.11 32.84
C LYS A 603 5.19 -36.66 31.47
N LEU A 604 5.39 -37.98 31.35
CA LEU A 604 5.93 -38.60 30.16
C LEU A 604 4.84 -38.83 29.11
N ARG A 605 5.06 -38.31 27.92
CA ARG A 605 4.23 -38.56 26.73
C ARG A 605 4.94 -39.58 25.85
N VAL A 606 4.35 -40.77 25.71
CA VAL A 606 4.90 -41.85 24.88
C VAL A 606 4.13 -41.96 23.57
N LEU A 607 4.84 -42.06 22.44
CA LEU A 607 4.28 -42.24 21.10
C LEU A 607 4.68 -43.61 20.54
N GLY A 608 3.71 -44.50 20.29
CA GLY A 608 3.99 -45.89 19.86
C GLY A 608 4.56 -46.75 21.01
N PRO A 609 4.38 -48.09 21.00
CA PRO A 609 5.13 -48.95 20.07
C PRO A 609 4.40 -49.46 18.81
N PRO A 610 3.08 -49.81 18.82
CA PRO A 610 2.45 -50.39 17.65
C PRO A 610 2.19 -49.33 16.58
N VAL A 611 2.73 -49.57 15.38
CA VAL A 611 2.27 -48.89 14.16
C VAL A 611 0.90 -49.49 13.84
N ARG A 612 -0.20 -48.79 14.14
CA ARG A 612 -1.49 -49.05 13.49
C ARG A 612 -1.39 -48.50 12.07
N ASP A 613 -0.77 -49.26 11.17
CA ASP A 613 -0.87 -48.99 9.75
C ASP A 613 -2.32 -49.24 9.33
N VAL A 614 -3.06 -48.15 9.13
CA VAL A 614 -4.22 -48.13 8.23
C VAL A 614 -3.63 -48.08 6.82
N TYR A 615 -3.17 -49.23 6.35
CA TYR A 615 -3.14 -49.53 4.92
C TYR A 615 -3.83 -50.88 4.75
N GLU A 616 -5.14 -50.80 4.56
CA GLU A 616 -5.90 -51.87 3.91
C GLU A 616 -5.20 -52.21 2.60
N ARG A 617 -4.59 -53.40 2.57
CA ARG A 617 -4.34 -54.09 1.31
C ARG A 617 -5.68 -54.60 0.81
N ASN A 618 -6.26 -53.90 -0.16
CA ASN A 618 -7.08 -54.47 -1.22
C ASN A 618 -6.35 -54.07 -2.51
N GLU A 619 -5.49 -54.92 -3.06
CA GLU A 619 -5.84 -55.74 -4.22
C GLU A 619 -6.63 -54.92 -5.26
N TRP A 620 -5.96 -54.48 -6.33
CA TRP A 620 -6.34 -54.82 -7.70
C TRP A 620 -5.08 -54.91 -8.57
N ASP A 621 -5.01 -56.07 -9.19
CA ASP A 621 -4.11 -56.56 -10.21
C ASP A 621 -4.32 -55.77 -11.52
N GLU A 622 -3.24 -55.49 -12.25
CA GLU A 622 -3.12 -55.76 -13.69
C GLU A 622 -1.96 -54.96 -14.32
N GLY A 623 -1.00 -55.71 -14.86
CA GLY A 623 -0.58 -55.48 -16.24
C GLY A 623 0.75 -54.77 -16.50
N SER A 624 1.79 -55.60 -16.72
CA SER A 624 2.67 -55.53 -17.91
C SER A 624 3.62 -54.32 -18.03
N ASP A 625 4.81 -54.35 -18.61
CA ASP A 625 5.82 -55.32 -19.02
C ASP A 625 6.85 -54.44 -19.77
N TYR A 626 8.15 -54.69 -19.61
CA TYR A 626 9.26 -54.20 -20.48
C TYR A 626 9.46 -52.66 -20.59
N SER A 627 10.61 -52.08 -20.94
CA SER A 627 12.03 -52.41 -21.03
C SER A 627 12.75 -51.14 -21.52
N TYR A 628 14.02 -50.97 -21.17
CA TYR A 628 15.14 -50.31 -21.87
C TYR A 628 14.94 -49.49 -23.16
N ILE A 629 15.87 -48.52 -23.36
CA ILE A 629 16.34 -47.77 -24.57
C ILE A 629 16.15 -46.25 -24.34
N SER A 630 17.15 -45.38 -24.12
CA SER A 630 18.41 -45.04 -24.82
C SER A 630 18.24 -44.54 -26.26
N GLU A 631 18.26 -43.22 -26.48
CA GLU A 631 18.85 -42.52 -27.65
C GLU A 631 18.56 -41.02 -27.46
N ASP A 632 19.56 -40.15 -27.25
CA ASP A 632 20.44 -39.54 -28.24
C ASP A 632 19.71 -38.85 -29.40
N LEU A 633 20.00 -37.55 -29.56
CA LEU A 633 20.05 -36.69 -30.77
C LEU A 633 19.96 -35.23 -30.25
N ALA A 634 21.03 -34.52 -29.90
CA ALA A 634 22.22 -34.12 -30.66
C ALA A 634 21.95 -33.00 -31.71
N TRP A 635 22.77 -31.93 -31.60
CA TRP A 635 23.02 -30.83 -32.55
C TRP A 635 21.89 -29.78 -32.65
N ASP A 636 22.10 -28.47 -32.71
CA ASP A 636 23.23 -27.74 -33.28
C ASP A 636 23.13 -26.21 -33.04
N PHE A 637 24.29 -25.52 -33.04
CA PHE A 637 24.65 -24.14 -33.44
C PHE A 637 23.68 -22.95 -33.24
N SER A 638 24.10 -21.70 -33.04
CA SER A 638 25.38 -21.01 -33.03
C SER A 638 25.15 -19.61 -32.45
N ALA A 639 26.21 -19.06 -31.87
CA ALA A 639 26.49 -17.65 -31.64
C ALA A 639 25.86 -16.67 -32.64
N ASP A 640 25.49 -15.48 -32.14
CA ASP A 640 25.85 -14.22 -32.81
C ASP A 640 25.98 -13.04 -31.82
N TYR A 641 27.21 -12.53 -31.81
CA TYR A 641 27.72 -11.19 -31.54
C TYR A 641 26.73 -10.03 -31.31
N PHE A 642 27.01 -9.24 -30.26
CA PHE A 642 27.19 -7.79 -30.39
C PHE A 642 28.17 -7.28 -29.31
N ASP A 643 29.39 -6.97 -29.76
CA ASP A 643 30.28 -5.98 -29.14
C ASP A 643 29.66 -4.58 -29.29
N ASP A 644 29.74 -3.70 -28.28
CA ASP A 644 30.74 -2.62 -28.29
C ASP A 644 30.67 -1.72 -27.02
N ALA A 645 31.89 -1.42 -26.57
CA ALA A 645 32.47 -0.41 -25.69
C ALA A 645 31.66 0.49 -24.73
N GLY A 646 32.23 0.63 -23.53
CA GLY A 646 31.95 1.75 -22.63
C GLY A 646 32.70 1.75 -21.29
N SER A 647 34.04 1.69 -21.33
CA SER A 647 35.02 1.91 -20.26
C SER A 647 34.61 2.83 -19.08
N PHE A 648 34.69 2.33 -17.85
CA PHE A 648 35.39 3.04 -16.76
C PHE A 648 35.98 2.05 -15.75
N ASP A 649 37.31 2.05 -15.68
CA ASP A 649 38.17 1.28 -14.81
C ASP A 649 38.35 2.02 -13.47
N ASP A 650 38.14 1.34 -12.33
CA ASP A 650 39.21 1.14 -11.34
C ASP A 650 38.72 0.40 -10.09
N GLN A 651 39.24 -0.83 -9.96
CA GLN A 651 39.82 -1.46 -8.77
C GLN A 651 38.97 -1.57 -7.49
N TRP A 652 38.48 -2.78 -7.22
CA TRP A 652 38.74 -3.51 -5.96
C TRP A 652 38.99 -4.98 -6.29
N ASP A 653 40.23 -5.40 -6.04
CA ASP A 653 40.70 -6.78 -6.12
C ASP A 653 40.15 -7.64 -4.98
N ASP A 654 39.92 -8.90 -5.34
CA ASP A 654 39.84 -10.12 -4.53
C ASP A 654 38.67 -10.29 -3.54
N GLU A 655 37.51 -10.69 -4.08
CA GLU A 655 36.73 -11.77 -3.45
C GLU A 655 36.17 -12.72 -4.52
N GLY A 656 36.48 -14.01 -4.36
CA GLY A 656 36.28 -15.06 -5.35
C GLY A 656 34.86 -15.17 -5.91
N ARG A 657 34.81 -15.13 -7.25
CA ARG A 657 33.69 -15.43 -8.15
C ARG A 657 32.65 -16.41 -7.59
N LEU A 658 31.44 -15.89 -7.39
CA LEU A 658 30.16 -16.62 -7.29
C LEU A 658 29.67 -17.17 -8.66
N GLU A 659 30.55 -17.34 -9.65
CA GLU A 659 30.16 -17.75 -11.03
C GLU A 659 29.94 -19.26 -11.22
N GLY A 660 30.07 -20.08 -10.16
CA GLY A 660 29.92 -21.54 -10.25
C GLY A 660 28.66 -22.13 -9.61
N LEU A 661 27.80 -21.32 -9.00
CA LEU A 661 26.57 -21.76 -8.35
C LEU A 661 25.38 -21.13 -9.08
N GLU A 662 25.03 -21.68 -10.25
CA GLU A 662 23.72 -21.41 -10.87
C GLU A 662 22.63 -21.94 -9.94
N LEU A 663 22.20 -21.10 -8.99
CA LEU A 663 21.10 -21.37 -8.09
C LEU A 663 19.78 -21.19 -8.85
N ARG A 664 19.45 -22.15 -9.72
CA ARG A 664 18.13 -22.24 -10.36
C ARG A 664 17.11 -22.71 -9.32
N PHE A 665 16.35 -21.78 -8.76
CA PHE A 665 15.29 -22.04 -7.79
C PHE A 665 13.91 -22.26 -8.43
N TYR A 666 13.78 -22.08 -9.74
CA TYR A 666 12.54 -22.27 -10.49
C TYR A 666 12.64 -23.49 -11.38
N GLU A 667 12.26 -24.65 -10.85
CA GLU A 667 11.74 -25.76 -11.65
C GLU A 667 10.65 -26.42 -10.80
N GLY A 668 9.41 -26.31 -11.27
CA GLY A 668 8.24 -26.95 -10.67
C GLY A 668 7.18 -26.01 -10.11
N ILE A 669 6.61 -25.14 -10.94
CA ILE A 669 5.20 -24.73 -10.80
C ILE A 669 4.62 -24.81 -12.21
N ASP A 670 3.52 -25.54 -12.33
CA ASP A 670 2.75 -25.79 -13.54
C ASP A 670 2.60 -24.54 -14.43
N GLU A 671 3.01 -24.68 -15.70
CA GLU A 671 2.58 -23.81 -16.79
C GLU A 671 1.10 -24.08 -17.06
N ASP A 672 0.22 -23.26 -16.49
CA ASP A 672 -1.06 -22.89 -17.07
C ASP A 672 -1.64 -21.70 -16.28
N ASN A 673 -1.15 -20.49 -16.56
CA ASN A 673 -1.95 -19.26 -16.59
C ASN A 673 -1.10 -18.09 -17.07
N GLU A 674 -1.34 -17.71 -18.31
CA GLU A 674 -0.86 -16.47 -18.90
C GLU A 674 -1.36 -15.23 -18.13
N ALA A 675 -0.53 -14.19 -18.17
CA ALA A 675 -0.84 -12.78 -17.92
C ALA A 675 -0.90 -12.26 -16.47
N PHE A 676 0.26 -11.99 -15.87
CA PHE A 676 0.45 -10.78 -15.06
C PHE A 676 1.85 -10.18 -15.29
N GLY A 677 1.88 -9.07 -16.04
CA GLY A 677 3.04 -8.20 -16.11
C GLY A 677 3.26 -7.51 -14.77
N TRP A 678 4.52 -7.41 -14.36
CA TRP A 678 4.94 -6.65 -13.19
C TRP A 678 4.56 -5.16 -13.34
N PRO A 679 4.06 -4.50 -12.29
CA PRO A 679 3.97 -3.04 -12.29
C PRO A 679 5.40 -2.44 -12.26
N PRO A 680 5.61 -1.26 -12.87
CA PRO A 680 6.88 -0.55 -12.76
C PRO A 680 7.19 -0.21 -11.29
N SER A 681 8.47 -0.31 -10.91
CA SER A 681 8.93 0.00 -9.55
C SER A 681 8.68 1.47 -9.19
N PRO A 682 8.67 1.83 -7.88
CA PRO A 682 8.57 3.22 -7.44
C PRO A 682 9.61 4.13 -8.10
#